data_AF-A0A914W408-F1
#
_entry.id   AF-A0A914W408-F1
#
_cell.length_a   1.000
_cell.length_b   1.000
_cell.length_c   1.000
_cell.angle_alpha   90.00
_cell.angle_beta   90.00
_cell.angle_gamma   90.00
#
_symmetry.space_group_name_H-M   'P 1'
#
loop_
_entity.id
_entity.type
_entity.pdbx_description
1 polymer ?
#
loop_
_entity_poly.entity_id
_entity_poly.type
_entity_poly.pdbx_seq_one_letter_code
_entity_poly.pdbx_strand_id
1 'polypeptide(L)'
;MKTLGAARTVTSCGRTAFWRLRLTPRSRDYSSALAAPVVDNGRQWSPIRTQVDATSVEFRENDSKMRNLVTDLRRVVEKIAVGGDEKSIQRHTSKGKLMARERLSRLLDAGTPFLEFSQLAGYHVYGKEEVPAGGILTGIGRIAGRECVVVVNDATVKGGAYYPITVKKHLRAQEIAQENRLPCVYLVDSGGANLPRQADVFPDREHFGRIFFNQANMSSLGIPQVAVVLGSCTAGGAYVPAMADQAIIVRRQGTVFLGGPPLVRAATGEEISAEELGGADLHCSKSGVTDYYALDDEHALTQARNIIAGLPREKPLSSFPLSGVEAPLYDAEEIYGIVGSNLKKTFDVREVIARVVDGSRFDEFKPKYGETLVTGFAKLYGRHIGIVANNGVLFSESAVKGAHFIELCCQRNIPLIFLQNITGFMVGREAEMGGIAKNGAKMVTAVACANVPKLTLIIGGSYGAGNYGMCGRAYSPRFMFMWPNARISVMGGEQAANVLAQIQKDRREREGKTWTDEEDAQLKQPVTDRFEKEGHPYFASARLWDDGVIDPADTRAVLGLSLSAALNAPVESTNFAVTHSSFAERSDVAEASSRAQPSLHDDRIAAGGVNRLLAQKGASIIANYTKAYLRLHLPKFPEEGVETITEELMSEAMLAHIASHLGLMDIVRTKEFPVSSSTLASTFKAVVGAIDAEGGRKRAEHFVLDFVLPQLIDLDVSDVFCLADPLAVLADVLSKNGAPAPEPRLLRSSGANTAMPVYMVGIYSDRVLIGEGPGESIAIAQEMAASDALQRMWGLAADHRPFALGDAGKRLDVTPFVGKENVRLRDICRAETDLSLLGEAEQEVINPIDVAVDYKHHHEPLFGLPQRRRLRHKFSRGSLYKRSFRYLVKPRVHHIA
;
A
#
# COMPACT_ATOMS: atom_id res chain seq x y z
N MET A 1 -10.57 -37.67 69.60
CA MET A 1 -11.99 -37.28 69.44
C MET A 1 -12.11 -35.80 69.76
N LYS A 2 -12.55 -34.99 68.76
CA LYS A 2 -13.14 -33.63 68.80
C LYS A 2 -12.33 -32.51 69.50
N THR A 3 -11.47 -31.76 68.80
CA THR A 3 -11.71 -30.53 67.99
C THR A 3 -12.27 -29.33 68.76
N LEU A 4 -11.34 -28.42 69.06
CA LEU A 4 -11.49 -27.09 69.64
C LEU A 4 -12.04 -26.07 68.65
N GLY A 5 -12.90 -25.18 69.16
CA GLY A 5 -13.28 -23.93 68.52
C GLY A 5 -12.48 -22.73 69.04
N ALA A 6 -12.76 -21.61 68.38
CA ALA A 6 -12.42 -20.21 68.69
C ALA A 6 -11.12 -19.63 68.06
N ALA A 7 -11.39 -18.90 66.98
CA ALA A 7 -10.91 -17.54 66.71
C ALA A 7 -9.40 -17.29 66.59
N ARG A 8 -8.94 -17.18 65.33
CA ARG A 8 -7.88 -16.25 64.93
C ARG A 8 -8.32 -15.45 63.72
N THR A 9 -8.25 -14.14 63.88
CA THR A 9 -8.21 -13.09 62.87
C THR A 9 -7.40 -13.52 61.64
N VAL A 10 -8.04 -13.57 60.47
CA VAL A 10 -7.37 -13.78 59.19
C VAL A 10 -7.14 -12.41 58.55
N THR A 11 -6.02 -11.80 58.89
CA THR A 11 -5.36 -10.80 58.06
C THR A 11 -4.49 -11.51 57.02
N SER A 12 -4.54 -11.01 55.79
CA SER A 12 -3.65 -11.33 54.65
C SER A 12 -3.73 -12.73 54.03
N CYS A 13 -4.35 -12.81 52.84
CA CYS A 13 -3.82 -13.62 51.73
C CYS A 13 -4.41 -13.11 50.40
N GLY A 14 -3.97 -11.92 49.98
CA GLY A 14 -4.17 -11.40 48.63
C GLY A 14 -2.79 -11.17 48.02
N ARG A 15 -2.13 -12.25 47.59
CA ARG A 15 -0.96 -12.16 46.72
C ARG A 15 -1.35 -12.74 45.37
N THR A 16 -1.43 -11.87 44.39
CA THR A 16 -1.44 -12.15 42.95
C THR A 16 -0.25 -13.04 42.62
N ALA A 17 -0.48 -14.34 42.56
CA ALA A 17 0.48 -15.26 41.98
C ALA A 17 0.37 -15.14 40.45
N PHE A 18 1.31 -14.43 39.84
CA PHE A 18 1.71 -14.74 38.47
C PHE A 18 2.06 -16.23 38.45
N TRP A 19 1.24 -17.04 37.78
CA TRP A 19 1.52 -18.45 37.59
C TRP A 19 2.72 -18.59 36.64
N ARG A 20 3.94 -18.49 37.20
CA ARG A 20 5.14 -19.04 36.59
C ARG A 20 4.94 -20.54 36.44
N LEU A 21 4.95 -21.04 35.22
CA LEU A 21 5.22 -22.44 34.95
C LEU A 21 6.70 -22.69 35.31
N ARG A 22 7.01 -23.08 36.56
CA ARG A 22 8.30 -23.72 36.85
C ARG A 22 8.21 -25.16 36.33
N LEU A 23 8.59 -25.37 35.08
CA LEU A 23 9.18 -26.66 34.72
C LEU A 23 10.51 -26.71 35.47
N THR A 24 10.58 -27.51 36.53
CA THR A 24 11.83 -27.77 37.23
C THR A 24 12.75 -28.54 36.29
N PRO A 25 13.94 -28.03 35.92
CA PRO A 25 14.96 -28.90 35.38
C PRO A 25 15.50 -29.69 36.56
N ARG A 26 15.33 -31.02 36.55
CA ARG A 26 16.21 -31.88 37.34
C ARG A 26 17.62 -31.61 36.83
N SER A 27 18.42 -30.92 37.63
CA SER A 27 19.86 -30.77 37.43
C SER A 27 20.47 -32.16 37.32
N ARG A 28 20.85 -32.57 36.11
CA ARG A 28 21.92 -33.54 35.91
C ARG A 28 23.11 -32.75 35.43
N ASP A 29 24.17 -32.80 36.23
CA ASP A 29 25.51 -32.35 35.86
C ASP A 29 25.85 -32.80 34.44
N TYR A 30 26.11 -31.84 33.56
CA TYR A 30 26.85 -32.06 32.33
C TYR A 30 28.13 -31.23 32.40
N SER A 31 29.05 -31.70 33.24
CA SER A 31 30.47 -31.48 33.00
C SER A 31 31.06 -32.80 32.48
N SER A 32 31.88 -32.70 31.44
CA SER A 32 32.56 -33.77 30.70
C SER A 32 31.74 -34.56 29.65
N ALA A 33 31.88 -34.16 28.39
CA ALA A 33 32.12 -35.06 27.26
C ALA A 33 32.35 -34.24 25.97
N LEU A 34 33.59 -33.81 25.78
CA LEU A 34 34.12 -33.57 24.43
C LEU A 34 34.31 -34.94 23.74
N ALA A 35 33.96 -35.00 22.45
CA ALA A 35 34.27 -36.03 21.44
C ALA A 35 33.37 -37.29 21.33
N ALA A 36 32.53 -37.30 20.29
CA ALA A 36 32.50 -38.28 19.19
C ALA A 36 31.32 -37.97 18.23
N PRO A 37 31.42 -38.22 16.91
CA PRO A 37 30.33 -37.98 15.98
C PRO A 37 29.24 -39.03 16.22
N VAL A 38 28.15 -38.61 16.86
CA VAL A 38 26.97 -39.46 17.04
C VAL A 38 26.33 -39.65 15.66
N VAL A 39 26.26 -40.91 15.24
CA VAL A 39 25.56 -41.38 14.04
C VAL A 39 24.13 -40.82 14.03
N ASP A 40 23.82 -40.12 12.94
CA ASP A 40 22.57 -39.41 12.68
C ASP A 40 21.39 -40.38 12.54
N ASN A 41 20.59 -40.51 13.60
CA ASN A 41 19.27 -41.12 13.55
C ASN A 41 18.23 -40.09 13.08
N GLY A 42 18.31 -39.68 11.81
CA GLY A 42 17.23 -39.00 11.08
C GLY A 42 16.82 -37.62 11.59
N ARG A 43 17.74 -36.80 12.13
CA ARG A 43 17.41 -35.42 12.57
C ARG A 43 17.80 -34.39 11.51
N GLN A 44 16.79 -33.74 10.93
CA GLN A 44 16.86 -32.99 9.67
C GLN A 44 17.70 -31.68 9.66
N TRP A 45 17.86 -30.98 10.80
CA TRP A 45 18.50 -29.64 10.85
C TRP A 45 19.50 -29.46 12.00
N SER A 46 20.52 -28.62 11.79
CA SER A 46 21.57 -28.32 12.79
C SER A 46 21.13 -27.27 13.81
N PRO A 47 21.54 -27.41 15.09
CA PRO A 47 21.29 -26.38 16.11
C PRO A 47 22.18 -25.15 15.89
N ILE A 48 21.63 -23.96 16.14
CA ILE A 48 22.40 -22.72 16.20
C ILE A 48 23.37 -22.81 17.39
N ARG A 49 24.66 -22.56 17.13
CA ARG A 49 25.68 -22.47 18.19
C ARG A 49 25.76 -21.03 18.68
N THR A 50 25.38 -20.79 19.94
CA THR A 50 25.43 -19.46 20.53
C THR A 50 26.86 -18.94 20.55
N GLN A 51 27.03 -17.65 20.22
CA GLN A 51 28.27 -16.91 20.36
C GLN A 51 28.23 -15.95 21.55
N VAL A 52 27.14 -15.98 22.33
CA VAL A 52 26.90 -15.05 23.42
C VAL A 52 27.68 -15.47 24.67
N ASP A 53 28.52 -14.58 25.17
CA ASP A 53 29.15 -14.71 26.48
C ASP A 53 28.26 -14.05 27.55
N ALA A 54 27.52 -14.88 28.29
CA ALA A 54 26.65 -14.45 29.38
C ALA A 54 27.40 -13.82 30.58
N THR A 55 28.74 -13.99 30.66
CA THR A 55 29.57 -13.40 31.72
C THR A 55 30.10 -12.02 31.37
N SER A 56 30.01 -11.62 30.10
CA SER A 56 30.46 -10.32 29.61
C SER A 56 29.76 -9.16 30.33
N VAL A 57 30.45 -8.00 30.38
CA VAL A 57 29.90 -6.78 30.99
C VAL A 57 28.69 -6.29 30.20
N GLU A 58 28.77 -6.32 28.87
CA GLU A 58 27.69 -5.90 27.99
C GLU A 58 26.42 -6.73 28.19
N PHE A 59 26.53 -8.06 28.26
CA PHE A 59 25.39 -8.93 28.51
C PHE A 59 24.70 -8.60 29.84
N ARG A 60 25.47 -8.42 30.92
CA ARG A 60 24.94 -8.08 32.25
C ARG A 60 24.25 -6.71 32.29
N GLU A 61 24.80 -5.72 31.58
CA GLU A 61 24.16 -4.41 31.44
C GLU A 61 22.84 -4.48 30.67
N ASN A 62 22.82 -5.22 29.56
CA ASN A 62 21.62 -5.43 28.77
C ASN A 62 20.54 -6.16 29.56
N ASP A 63 20.92 -7.23 30.27
CA ASP A 63 20.02 -8.02 31.12
C ASP A 63 19.38 -7.15 32.21
N SER A 64 20.20 -6.39 32.94
CA SER A 64 19.71 -5.48 33.98
C SER A 64 18.73 -4.44 33.43
N LYS A 65 19.06 -3.78 32.31
CA LYS A 65 18.19 -2.76 31.69
C LYS A 65 16.88 -3.35 31.19
N MET A 66 16.92 -4.52 30.54
CA MET A 66 15.71 -5.19 30.06
C MET A 66 14.83 -5.64 31.22
N ARG A 67 15.40 -6.24 32.27
CA ARG A 67 14.66 -6.66 33.46
C ARG A 67 13.98 -5.49 34.17
N ASN A 68 14.58 -4.30 34.16
CA ASN A 68 13.94 -3.09 34.68
C ASN A 68 12.67 -2.73 33.87
N LEU A 69 12.73 -2.80 32.54
CA LEU A 69 11.56 -2.57 31.68
C LEU A 69 10.46 -3.63 31.90
N VAL A 70 10.84 -4.91 32.04
CA VAL A 70 9.91 -6.00 32.35
C VAL A 70 9.28 -5.81 33.74
N THR A 71 10.06 -5.37 34.73
CA THR A 71 9.55 -5.09 36.08
C THR A 71 8.54 -3.94 36.07
N ASP A 72 8.82 -2.89 35.29
CA ASP A 72 7.87 -1.80 35.09
C ASP A 72 6.57 -2.27 34.42
N LEU A 73 6.69 -3.07 33.35
CA LEU A 73 5.54 -3.66 32.66
C LEU A 73 4.67 -4.47 33.62
N ARG A 74 5.27 -5.37 34.41
CA ARG A 74 4.56 -6.18 35.41
C ARG A 74 3.82 -5.30 36.42
N ARG A 75 4.49 -4.28 36.97
CA ARG A 75 3.89 -3.32 37.91
C ARG A 75 2.68 -2.60 37.30
N VAL A 76 2.79 -2.15 36.05
CA VAL A 76 1.68 -1.46 35.36
C VAL A 76 0.51 -2.41 35.11
N VAL A 77 0.79 -3.62 34.61
CA VAL A 77 -0.23 -4.65 34.36
C VAL A 77 -0.91 -5.10 35.66
N GLU A 78 -0.16 -5.24 36.76
CA GLU A 78 -0.72 -5.55 38.10
C GLU A 78 -1.68 -4.46 38.57
N LYS A 79 -1.33 -3.17 38.40
CA LYS A 79 -2.25 -2.06 38.71
C LYS A 79 -3.52 -2.14 37.86
N ILE A 80 -3.38 -2.40 36.57
CA ILE A 80 -4.52 -2.53 35.64
C ILE A 80 -5.41 -3.72 36.00
N ALA A 81 -4.81 -4.82 36.47
CA ALA A 81 -5.53 -6.04 36.80
C ALA A 81 -6.51 -5.89 37.97
N VAL A 82 -6.35 -4.86 38.81
CA VAL A 82 -7.27 -4.51 39.91
C VAL A 82 -8.65 -4.11 39.40
N GLY A 83 -8.75 -3.51 38.22
CA GLY A 83 -10.01 -3.02 37.65
C GLY A 83 -10.33 -1.58 38.05
N GLY A 84 -11.57 -1.31 38.44
CA GLY A 84 -12.05 0.02 38.82
C GLY A 84 -11.50 0.55 40.14
N ASP A 85 -12.00 1.72 40.57
CA ASP A 85 -11.67 2.26 41.89
C ASP A 85 -12.28 1.43 43.03
N GLU A 86 -11.71 1.55 44.22
CA GLU A 86 -12.12 0.82 45.43
C GLU A 86 -13.61 0.94 45.73
N LYS A 87 -14.22 2.12 45.52
CA LYS A 87 -15.66 2.33 45.76
C LYS A 87 -16.49 1.52 44.76
N SER A 88 -16.07 1.46 43.50
CA SER A 88 -16.73 0.69 42.46
C SER A 88 -16.61 -0.81 42.68
N ILE A 89 -15.44 -1.27 43.15
CA ILE A 89 -15.20 -2.68 43.54
C ILE A 89 -16.09 -3.07 44.73
N GLN A 90 -16.14 -2.27 45.78
CA GLN A 90 -17.00 -2.51 46.95
C GLN A 90 -18.49 -2.52 46.58
N ARG A 91 -18.92 -1.61 45.70
CA ARG A 91 -20.30 -1.58 45.19
C ARG A 91 -20.65 -2.80 44.33
N HIS A 92 -19.68 -3.35 43.61
CA HIS A 92 -19.88 -4.55 42.78
C HIS A 92 -19.99 -5.80 43.66
N THR A 93 -19.04 -5.96 44.58
CA THR A 93 -18.98 -7.11 45.51
C THR A 93 -20.10 -7.11 46.54
N SER A 94 -20.59 -5.94 46.99
CA SER A 94 -21.74 -5.86 47.91
C SER A 94 -23.05 -6.39 47.32
N LYS A 95 -23.12 -6.55 45.99
CA LYS A 95 -24.24 -7.19 45.28
C LYS A 95 -24.09 -8.71 45.14
N GLY A 96 -23.06 -9.31 45.74
CA GLY A 96 -22.77 -10.74 45.65
C GLY A 96 -22.20 -11.19 44.30
N LYS A 97 -21.78 -10.25 43.45
CA LYS A 97 -21.25 -10.52 42.10
C LYS A 97 -19.77 -10.85 42.17
N LEU A 98 -19.33 -11.80 41.34
CA LEU A 98 -17.91 -12.10 41.18
C LEU A 98 -17.21 -11.02 40.36
N MET A 99 -15.94 -10.76 40.65
CA MET A 99 -15.10 -9.85 39.85
C MET A 99 -14.85 -10.41 38.46
N ALA A 100 -14.58 -9.55 37.47
CA ALA A 100 -14.37 -9.97 36.08
C ALA A 100 -13.27 -11.05 35.92
N ARG A 101 -12.12 -10.89 36.59
CA ARG A 101 -11.04 -11.88 36.58
C ARG A 101 -11.37 -13.16 37.35
N GLU A 102 -12.22 -13.08 38.39
CA GLU A 102 -12.70 -14.27 39.10
C GLU A 102 -13.64 -15.09 38.21
N ARG A 103 -14.58 -14.43 37.53
CA ARG A 103 -15.48 -15.05 36.55
C ARG A 103 -14.69 -15.76 35.46
N LEU A 104 -13.69 -15.09 34.89
CA LEU A 104 -12.77 -15.69 33.93
C LEU A 104 -12.07 -16.93 34.51
N SER A 105 -11.48 -16.84 35.71
CA SER A 105 -10.78 -17.96 36.33
C SER A 105 -11.68 -19.17 36.59
N ARG A 106 -12.96 -18.97 36.90
CA ARG A 106 -13.93 -20.05 37.15
C ARG A 106 -14.50 -20.63 35.85
N LEU A 107 -14.52 -19.85 34.77
CA LEU A 107 -14.92 -20.31 33.44
C LEU A 107 -13.87 -21.25 32.82
N LEU A 108 -12.59 -20.92 32.97
CA LEU A 108 -11.47 -21.63 32.35
C LEU A 108 -11.21 -23.01 33.00
N ASP A 109 -10.63 -23.92 32.22
CA ASP A 109 -10.14 -25.20 32.72
C ASP A 109 -8.94 -25.01 33.66
N ALA A 110 -8.98 -25.68 34.82
CA ALA A 110 -7.93 -25.58 35.83
C ALA A 110 -6.54 -25.93 35.28
N GLY A 111 -5.55 -25.08 35.56
CA GLY A 111 -4.16 -25.27 35.15
C GLY A 111 -3.87 -25.01 33.66
N THR A 112 -4.86 -24.54 32.90
CA THR A 112 -4.66 -24.18 31.48
C THR A 112 -4.22 -22.72 31.34
N PRO A 113 -3.42 -22.40 30.30
CA PRO A 113 -2.98 -21.03 30.06
C PRO A 113 -4.13 -20.15 29.57
N PHE A 114 -4.03 -18.86 29.86
CA PHE A 114 -4.86 -17.81 29.28
C PHE A 114 -3.97 -16.78 28.58
N LEU A 115 -4.15 -16.63 27.27
CA LEU A 115 -3.47 -15.60 26.48
C LEU A 115 -4.34 -14.34 26.48
N GLU A 116 -4.08 -13.42 27.42
CA GLU A 116 -4.79 -12.15 27.52
C GLU A 116 -4.36 -11.16 26.43
N PHE A 117 -5.32 -10.46 25.83
CA PHE A 117 -5.08 -9.47 24.78
C PHE A 117 -5.11 -8.04 25.33
N SER A 118 -4.21 -7.21 24.81
CA SER A 118 -4.19 -5.75 24.93
C SER A 118 -4.45 -5.29 26.37
N GLN A 119 -3.67 -5.80 27.31
CA GLN A 119 -3.78 -5.49 28.74
C GLN A 119 -3.68 -3.98 29.01
N LEU A 120 -2.89 -3.27 28.21
CA LEU A 120 -2.66 -1.82 28.34
C LEU A 120 -3.72 -0.95 27.63
N ALA A 121 -4.76 -1.53 27.03
CA ALA A 121 -5.80 -0.78 26.32
C ALA A 121 -6.34 0.39 27.16
N GLY A 122 -6.39 1.59 26.59
CA GLY A 122 -6.88 2.79 27.26
C GLY A 122 -5.90 3.46 28.24
N TYR A 123 -4.71 2.89 28.45
CA TYR A 123 -3.70 3.44 29.37
C TYR A 123 -3.27 4.86 28.96
N HIS A 124 -3.58 5.83 29.82
CA HIS A 124 -3.33 7.27 29.62
C HIS A 124 -3.92 7.84 28.31
N VAL A 125 -5.02 7.29 27.80
CA VAL A 125 -5.69 7.77 26.57
C VAL A 125 -6.70 8.88 26.87
N TYR A 126 -7.46 8.79 27.96
CA TYR A 126 -8.62 9.64 28.24
C TYR A 126 -8.35 10.76 29.25
N GLY A 127 -7.18 11.38 29.16
CA GLY A 127 -6.78 12.48 30.04
C GLY A 127 -6.71 12.03 31.51
N LYS A 128 -7.60 12.56 32.35
CA LYS A 128 -7.66 12.21 33.79
C LYS A 128 -8.51 10.96 34.06
N GLU A 129 -9.28 10.48 33.09
CA GLU A 129 -10.11 9.29 33.25
C GLU A 129 -9.25 8.03 33.07
N GLU A 130 -9.09 7.25 34.14
CA GLU A 130 -8.52 5.90 34.03
C GLU A 130 -9.60 4.91 33.57
N VAL A 131 -9.26 4.13 32.54
CA VAL A 131 -10.09 3.04 31.98
C VAL A 131 -9.22 1.79 31.85
N PRO A 132 -8.88 1.12 32.97
CA PRO A 132 -7.96 -0.02 32.97
C PRO A 132 -8.41 -1.13 32.01
N ALA A 133 -7.46 -1.63 31.20
CA ALA A 133 -7.69 -2.62 30.15
C ALA A 133 -8.80 -2.26 29.14
N GLY A 134 -9.22 -0.99 29.05
CA GLY A 134 -10.34 -0.55 28.25
C GLY A 134 -11.71 -0.96 28.83
N GLY A 135 -11.79 -1.36 30.11
CA GLY A 135 -13.02 -1.81 30.76
C GLY A 135 -13.50 -3.20 30.33
N ILE A 136 -12.63 -3.96 29.64
CA ILE A 136 -12.95 -5.28 29.12
C ILE A 136 -11.71 -6.17 29.11
N LEU A 137 -11.87 -7.41 29.57
CA LEU A 137 -10.86 -8.46 29.47
C LEU A 137 -11.15 -9.28 28.23
N THR A 138 -10.15 -9.50 27.39
CA THR A 138 -10.27 -10.34 26.21
C THR A 138 -9.07 -11.27 26.13
N GLY A 139 -9.26 -12.46 25.59
CA GLY A 139 -8.16 -13.42 25.44
C GLY A 139 -8.63 -14.80 24.99
N ILE A 140 -7.66 -15.70 24.81
CA ILE A 140 -7.93 -17.11 24.51
C ILE A 140 -7.62 -17.96 25.73
N GLY A 141 -8.56 -18.82 26.10
CA GLY A 141 -8.36 -19.82 27.13
C GLY A 141 -9.04 -21.13 26.77
N ARG A 142 -8.83 -22.16 27.60
CA ARG A 142 -9.50 -23.45 27.42
C ARG A 142 -10.76 -23.55 28.27
N ILE A 143 -11.85 -23.95 27.65
CA ILE A 143 -13.13 -24.23 28.30
C ILE A 143 -13.57 -25.62 27.84
N ALA A 144 -13.70 -26.56 28.77
CA ALA A 144 -14.05 -27.95 28.47
C ALA A 144 -13.14 -28.58 27.39
N GLY A 145 -11.84 -28.27 27.43
CA GLY A 145 -10.83 -28.77 26.50
C GLY A 145 -10.82 -28.12 25.12
N ARG A 146 -11.58 -27.03 24.90
CA ARG A 146 -11.64 -26.25 23.66
C ARG A 146 -11.03 -24.88 23.81
N GLU A 147 -10.29 -24.43 22.80
CA GLU A 147 -9.77 -23.06 22.74
C GLU A 147 -10.91 -22.11 22.37
N CYS A 148 -11.21 -21.15 23.25
CA CYS A 148 -12.31 -20.20 23.07
C CYS A 148 -11.78 -18.77 23.25
N VAL A 149 -12.32 -17.84 22.47
CA VAL A 149 -12.16 -16.41 22.76
C VAL A 149 -13.17 -16.04 23.84
N VAL A 150 -12.67 -15.43 24.91
CA VAL A 150 -13.49 -14.96 26.03
C VAL A 150 -13.46 -13.45 26.07
N VAL A 151 -14.63 -12.84 26.23
CA VAL A 151 -14.81 -11.39 26.34
C VAL A 151 -15.57 -11.10 27.63
N VAL A 152 -14.94 -10.44 28.61
CA VAL A 152 -15.52 -10.21 29.94
C VAL A 152 -15.57 -8.72 30.22
N ASN A 153 -16.77 -8.16 30.37
CA ASN A 153 -16.90 -6.77 30.81
C ASN A 153 -16.49 -6.62 32.28
N ASP A 154 -15.74 -5.55 32.58
CA ASP A 154 -15.46 -5.16 33.95
C ASP A 154 -16.40 -4.03 34.38
N ALA A 155 -17.48 -4.41 35.06
CA ALA A 155 -18.49 -3.47 35.56
C ALA A 155 -17.93 -2.49 36.62
N THR A 156 -16.76 -2.76 37.20
CA THR A 156 -16.12 -1.84 38.15
C THR A 156 -15.45 -0.66 37.43
N VAL A 157 -15.05 -0.83 36.16
CA VAL A 157 -14.44 0.23 35.35
C VAL A 157 -15.55 1.06 34.72
N LYS A 158 -15.83 2.23 35.31
CA LYS A 158 -16.83 3.19 34.79
C LYS A 158 -18.22 2.56 34.57
N GLY A 159 -18.60 1.57 35.37
CA GLY A 159 -19.88 0.87 35.23
C GLY A 159 -19.94 -0.10 34.04
N GLY A 160 -18.79 -0.49 33.48
CA GLY A 160 -18.70 -1.31 32.28
C GLY A 160 -19.07 -0.56 30.99
N ALA A 161 -19.04 0.79 31.02
CA ALA A 161 -19.40 1.60 29.86
C ALA A 161 -18.40 1.44 28.71
N TYR A 162 -18.89 1.34 27.47
CA TYR A 162 -18.04 1.23 26.29
C TYR A 162 -17.45 2.59 25.90
N TYR A 163 -16.14 2.73 26.09
CA TYR A 163 -15.32 3.79 25.52
C TYR A 163 -14.92 3.42 24.08
N PRO A 164 -14.42 4.38 23.27
CA PRO A 164 -13.93 4.07 21.92
C PRO A 164 -12.92 2.91 21.89
N ILE A 165 -12.03 2.83 22.89
CA ILE A 165 -11.05 1.75 23.00
C ILE A 165 -11.69 0.40 23.39
N THR A 166 -12.77 0.43 24.16
CA THR A 166 -13.52 -0.78 24.54
C THR A 166 -14.13 -1.43 23.30
N VAL A 167 -14.72 -0.61 22.42
CA VAL A 167 -15.25 -1.08 21.12
C VAL A 167 -14.14 -1.69 20.30
N LYS A 168 -13.03 -0.95 20.08
CA LYS A 168 -11.89 -1.44 19.30
C LYS A 168 -11.33 -2.75 19.85
N LYS A 169 -11.28 -2.91 21.18
CA LYS A 169 -10.80 -4.14 21.83
C LYS A 169 -11.77 -5.30 21.71
N HIS A 170 -13.07 -5.06 21.80
CA HIS A 170 -14.09 -6.08 21.55
C HIS A 170 -14.01 -6.55 20.08
N LEU A 171 -13.98 -5.61 19.12
CA LEU A 171 -13.88 -5.95 17.70
C LEU A 171 -12.61 -6.72 17.37
N ARG A 172 -11.45 -6.35 17.95
CA ARG A 172 -10.21 -7.13 17.77
C ARG A 172 -10.33 -8.55 18.32
N ALA A 173 -11.01 -8.76 19.45
CA ALA A 173 -11.23 -10.11 19.97
C ALA A 173 -12.10 -10.95 19.01
N GLN A 174 -13.14 -10.35 18.41
CA GLN A 174 -13.96 -11.01 17.39
C GLN A 174 -13.21 -11.28 16.09
N GLU A 175 -12.35 -10.36 15.65
CA GLU A 175 -11.47 -10.57 14.49
C GLU A 175 -10.58 -11.79 14.71
N ILE A 176 -9.93 -11.87 15.88
CA ILE A 176 -9.13 -13.05 16.28
C ILE A 176 -10.00 -14.32 16.32
N ALA A 177 -11.22 -14.24 16.86
CA ALA A 177 -12.12 -15.39 16.91
C ALA A 177 -12.52 -15.88 15.50
N GLN A 178 -12.89 -14.94 14.63
CA GLN A 178 -13.33 -15.22 13.26
C GLN A 178 -12.20 -15.80 12.42
N GLU A 179 -11.04 -15.12 12.40
CA GLU A 179 -9.89 -15.56 11.60
C GLU A 179 -9.43 -16.96 12.01
N ASN A 180 -9.43 -17.25 13.31
CA ASN A 180 -8.93 -18.50 13.87
C ASN A 180 -10.02 -19.53 14.15
N ARG A 181 -11.29 -19.29 13.76
CA ARG A 181 -12.46 -20.17 14.00
C ARG A 181 -12.60 -20.65 15.45
N LEU A 182 -12.57 -19.71 16.40
CA LEU A 182 -12.68 -20.00 17.83
C LEU A 182 -14.08 -19.64 18.35
N PRO A 183 -14.76 -20.54 19.10
CA PRO A 183 -16.01 -20.19 19.78
C PRO A 183 -15.84 -18.96 20.68
N CYS A 184 -16.86 -18.12 20.72
CA CYS A 184 -16.87 -16.90 21.52
C CYS A 184 -17.73 -17.07 22.78
N VAL A 185 -17.20 -16.69 23.93
CA VAL A 185 -17.95 -16.61 25.20
C VAL A 185 -17.93 -15.18 25.72
N TYR A 186 -19.10 -14.54 25.73
CA TYR A 186 -19.29 -13.15 26.17
C TYR A 186 -19.87 -13.15 27.60
N LEU A 187 -19.08 -12.71 28.58
CA LEU A 187 -19.55 -12.46 29.94
C LEU A 187 -19.98 -10.99 30.04
N VAL A 188 -21.28 -10.76 29.87
CA VAL A 188 -21.88 -9.44 29.66
C VAL A 188 -22.28 -8.81 30.99
N ASP A 189 -21.75 -7.61 31.25
CA ASP A 189 -22.04 -6.83 32.45
C ASP A 189 -21.68 -5.35 32.18
N SER A 190 -22.52 -4.67 31.39
CA SER A 190 -22.23 -3.34 30.84
C SER A 190 -23.39 -2.37 31.01
N GLY A 191 -23.08 -1.17 31.50
CA GLY A 191 -24.01 -0.05 31.58
C GLY A 191 -24.32 0.65 30.25
N GLY A 192 -23.80 0.18 29.11
CA GLY A 192 -24.04 0.78 27.78
C GLY A 192 -22.84 1.58 27.24
N ALA A 193 -23.09 2.53 26.35
CA ALA A 193 -22.04 3.34 25.72
C ALA A 193 -21.62 4.55 26.57
N ASN A 194 -20.36 4.99 26.44
CA ASN A 194 -19.91 6.26 27.01
C ASN A 194 -20.54 7.45 26.28
N LEU A 195 -21.69 7.94 26.78
CA LEU A 195 -22.49 8.99 26.13
C LEU A 195 -21.69 10.25 25.74
N PRO A 196 -20.75 10.79 26.55
CA PRO A 196 -19.97 11.97 26.17
C PRO A 196 -19.11 11.77 24.91
N ARG A 197 -18.79 10.51 24.57
CA ARG A 197 -17.95 10.13 23.41
C ARG A 197 -18.74 9.30 22.39
N GLN A 198 -20.06 9.42 22.37
CA GLN A 198 -20.91 8.58 21.51
C GLN A 198 -20.55 8.66 20.02
N ALA A 199 -20.06 9.81 19.54
CA ALA A 199 -19.64 10.00 18.14
C ALA A 199 -18.47 9.08 17.73
N ASP A 200 -17.62 8.71 18.69
CA ASP A 200 -16.47 7.81 18.50
C ASP A 200 -16.78 6.36 18.95
N VAL A 201 -18.06 6.08 19.26
CA VAL A 201 -18.52 4.78 19.77
C VAL A 201 -19.65 4.20 18.92
N PHE A 202 -20.49 5.02 18.29
CA PHE A 202 -21.73 4.58 17.65
C PHE A 202 -21.73 4.54 16.12
N PRO A 203 -21.38 5.63 15.39
CA PRO A 203 -21.83 5.77 13.99
C PRO A 203 -20.99 5.09 12.90
N ASP A 204 -19.67 4.93 13.08
CA ASP A 204 -18.78 4.51 12.00
C ASP A 204 -18.74 2.98 11.80
N ARG A 205 -18.16 2.52 10.69
CA ARG A 205 -18.11 1.11 10.29
C ARG A 205 -17.56 0.19 11.38
N GLU A 206 -16.50 0.61 12.07
CA GLU A 206 -15.83 -0.17 13.11
C GLU A 206 -16.19 0.33 14.52
N HIS A 207 -17.42 0.82 14.68
CA HIS A 207 -18.01 1.21 15.96
C HIS A 207 -18.92 0.11 16.54
N PHE A 208 -19.66 0.41 17.61
CA PHE A 208 -20.37 -0.55 18.46
C PHE A 208 -21.30 -1.51 17.69
N GLY A 209 -21.97 -1.04 16.63
CA GLY A 209 -22.83 -1.87 15.79
C GLY A 209 -22.10 -3.01 15.06
N ARG A 210 -20.79 -2.87 14.84
CA ARG A 210 -19.96 -3.89 14.19
C ARG A 210 -19.84 -5.17 15.03
N ILE A 211 -20.01 -5.08 16.35
CA ILE A 211 -20.04 -6.24 17.25
C ILE A 211 -21.14 -7.22 16.80
N PHE A 212 -22.33 -6.70 16.52
CA PHE A 212 -23.50 -7.49 16.12
C PHE A 212 -23.35 -8.06 14.71
N PHE A 213 -22.81 -7.24 13.79
CA PHE A 213 -22.47 -7.69 12.44
C PHE A 213 -21.50 -8.89 12.50
N ASN A 214 -20.44 -8.79 13.31
CA ASN A 214 -19.47 -9.87 13.44
C ASN A 214 -20.10 -11.10 14.12
N GLN A 215 -20.91 -10.93 15.17
CA GLN A 215 -21.61 -12.05 15.83
C GLN A 215 -22.48 -12.83 14.83
N ALA A 216 -23.31 -12.14 14.04
CA ALA A 216 -24.18 -12.77 13.04
C ALA A 216 -23.39 -13.52 11.96
N ASN A 217 -22.30 -12.93 11.44
CA ASN A 217 -21.47 -13.57 10.43
C ASN A 217 -20.65 -14.74 11.00
N MET A 218 -20.15 -14.65 12.23
CA MET A 218 -19.46 -15.76 12.88
C MET A 218 -20.42 -16.93 13.13
N SER A 219 -21.63 -16.67 13.62
CA SER A 219 -22.67 -17.69 13.77
C SER A 219 -23.02 -18.36 12.44
N SER A 220 -23.18 -17.59 11.35
CA SER A 220 -23.46 -18.16 10.02
C SER A 220 -22.30 -18.97 9.42
N LEU A 221 -21.06 -18.70 9.85
CA LEU A 221 -19.87 -19.50 9.54
C LEU A 221 -19.73 -20.75 10.43
N GLY A 222 -20.66 -20.99 11.35
CA GLY A 222 -20.64 -22.11 12.28
C GLY A 222 -19.69 -21.91 13.48
N ILE A 223 -19.26 -20.67 13.77
CA ILE A 223 -18.44 -20.34 14.93
C ILE A 223 -19.37 -19.99 16.10
N PRO A 224 -19.47 -20.85 17.15
CA PRO A 224 -20.49 -20.70 18.16
C PRO A 224 -20.36 -19.43 19.00
N GLN A 225 -21.48 -18.76 19.25
CA GLN A 225 -21.60 -17.54 20.05
C GLN A 225 -22.38 -17.84 21.33
N VAL A 226 -21.73 -17.74 22.50
CA VAL A 226 -22.35 -17.97 23.81
C VAL A 226 -22.34 -16.67 24.62
N ALA A 227 -23.50 -16.22 25.08
CA ALA A 227 -23.62 -15.04 25.94
C ALA A 227 -24.04 -15.41 27.36
N VAL A 228 -23.44 -14.76 28.35
CA VAL A 228 -23.76 -14.92 29.76
C VAL A 228 -24.02 -13.54 30.36
N VAL A 229 -25.29 -13.23 30.61
CA VAL A 229 -25.74 -11.96 31.16
C VAL A 229 -25.64 -12.00 32.68
N LEU A 230 -24.57 -11.39 33.19
CA LEU A 230 -24.19 -11.37 34.61
C LEU A 230 -24.51 -10.02 35.27
N GLY A 231 -25.24 -9.14 34.59
CA GLY A 231 -25.61 -7.83 35.07
C GLY A 231 -26.41 -7.04 34.04
N SER A 232 -26.25 -5.71 34.05
CA SER A 232 -26.95 -4.84 33.12
C SER A 232 -26.52 -5.11 31.67
N CYS A 233 -27.48 -5.10 30.76
CA CYS A 233 -27.31 -5.22 29.33
C CYS A 233 -28.35 -4.32 28.64
N THR A 234 -27.99 -3.05 28.40
CA THR A 234 -28.96 -2.02 27.99
C THR A 234 -28.71 -1.48 26.60
N ALA A 235 -29.77 -1.01 25.96
CA ALA A 235 -29.79 -0.38 24.64
C ALA A 235 -29.13 -1.26 23.58
N GLY A 236 -28.17 -0.74 22.82
CA GLY A 236 -27.47 -1.53 21.82
C GLY A 236 -26.83 -2.79 22.41
N GLY A 237 -26.36 -2.76 23.65
CA GLY A 237 -25.73 -3.92 24.30
C GLY A 237 -26.65 -5.13 24.40
N ALA A 238 -27.97 -4.92 24.44
CA ALA A 238 -28.98 -5.97 24.49
C ALA A 238 -28.91 -6.96 23.31
N TYR A 239 -28.33 -6.54 22.18
CA TYR A 239 -28.15 -7.41 21.02
C TYR A 239 -27.03 -8.44 21.21
N VAL A 240 -26.09 -8.26 22.15
CA VAL A 240 -25.04 -9.27 22.42
C VAL A 240 -25.65 -10.61 22.83
N PRO A 241 -26.54 -10.68 23.86
CA PRO A 241 -27.24 -11.92 24.18
C PRO A 241 -28.34 -12.28 23.19
N ALA A 242 -29.08 -11.31 22.64
CA ALA A 242 -30.20 -11.61 21.74
C ALA A 242 -29.76 -12.18 20.37
N MET A 243 -28.49 -11.97 19.97
CA MET A 243 -27.91 -12.50 18.73
C MET A 243 -26.87 -13.61 19.00
N ALA A 244 -26.72 -14.06 20.24
CA ALA A 244 -25.93 -15.23 20.54
C ALA A 244 -26.71 -16.51 20.15
N ASP A 245 -26.00 -17.58 19.81
CA ASP A 245 -26.64 -18.86 19.51
C ASP A 245 -27.29 -19.45 20.76
N GLN A 246 -26.68 -19.19 21.92
CA GLN A 246 -27.16 -19.59 23.24
C GLN A 246 -26.86 -18.52 24.28
N ALA A 247 -27.88 -18.10 25.02
CA ALA A 247 -27.80 -17.04 26.03
C ALA A 247 -28.24 -17.52 27.41
N ILE A 248 -27.41 -17.25 28.42
CA ILE A 248 -27.64 -17.50 29.84
C ILE A 248 -27.91 -16.17 30.54
N ILE A 249 -28.85 -16.12 31.48
CA ILE A 249 -29.11 -14.94 32.31
C ILE A 249 -29.21 -15.28 33.80
N VAL A 250 -28.55 -14.50 34.65
CA VAL A 250 -28.61 -14.67 36.10
C VAL A 250 -29.83 -13.96 36.67
N ARG A 251 -30.65 -14.69 37.43
CA ARG A 251 -31.86 -14.16 38.06
C ARG A 251 -31.59 -13.00 39.02
N ARG A 252 -32.51 -12.02 39.05
CA ARG A 252 -32.45 -10.86 39.97
C ARG A 252 -31.12 -10.09 39.92
N GLN A 253 -30.42 -10.17 38.79
CA GLN A 253 -29.10 -9.60 38.62
C GLN A 253 -28.87 -9.20 37.16
N GLY A 254 -29.08 -10.14 36.24
CA GLY A 254 -29.01 -9.92 34.80
C GLY A 254 -30.27 -9.24 34.29
N THR A 255 -30.11 -8.21 33.46
CA THR A 255 -31.24 -7.50 32.83
C THR A 255 -30.94 -7.14 31.38
N VAL A 256 -31.88 -7.38 30.47
CA VAL A 256 -31.76 -7.07 29.04
C VAL A 256 -32.90 -6.16 28.59
N PHE A 257 -32.61 -5.00 28.00
CA PHE A 257 -33.66 -4.12 27.43
C PHE A 257 -33.09 -3.08 26.48
N LEU A 258 -33.86 -2.70 25.44
CA LEU A 258 -33.48 -1.65 24.49
C LEU A 258 -33.55 -0.23 25.08
N GLY A 259 -34.39 -0.04 26.10
CA GLY A 259 -34.47 1.20 26.87
C GLY A 259 -34.63 0.84 28.33
N GLY A 260 -33.74 1.34 29.20
CA GLY A 260 -33.85 1.08 30.63
C GLY A 260 -35.03 1.80 31.27
N PRO A 261 -35.36 1.50 32.53
CA PRO A 261 -36.45 2.15 33.26
C PRO A 261 -36.45 3.69 33.19
N PRO A 262 -35.29 4.39 33.26
CA PRO A 262 -35.28 5.84 33.09
C PRO A 262 -35.78 6.31 31.71
N LEU A 263 -35.46 5.57 30.65
CA LEU A 263 -35.89 5.90 29.29
C LEU A 263 -37.38 5.57 29.07
N VAL A 264 -37.85 4.43 29.59
CA VAL A 264 -39.27 4.05 29.54
C VAL A 264 -40.13 5.08 30.26
N ARG A 265 -39.74 5.48 31.48
CA ARG A 265 -40.40 6.54 32.23
C ARG A 265 -40.43 7.86 31.47
N ALA A 266 -39.30 8.25 30.88
CA ALA A 266 -39.21 9.50 30.12
C ALA A 266 -40.06 9.49 28.84
N ALA A 267 -40.19 8.34 28.17
CA ALA A 267 -40.90 8.22 26.90
C ALA A 267 -42.40 7.97 27.05
N THR A 268 -42.82 7.24 28.08
CA THR A 268 -44.20 6.71 28.23
C THR A 268 -44.89 7.11 29.52
N GLY A 269 -44.14 7.59 30.52
CA GLY A 269 -44.63 7.84 31.87
C GLY A 269 -44.79 6.60 32.75
N GLU A 270 -44.54 5.39 32.23
CA GLU A 270 -44.62 4.13 32.98
C GLU A 270 -43.48 4.03 34.01
N GLU A 271 -43.83 3.73 35.27
CA GLU A 271 -42.87 3.37 36.31
C GLU A 271 -42.76 1.85 36.41
N ILE A 272 -41.64 1.30 35.97
CA ILE A 272 -41.37 -0.14 35.97
C ILE A 272 -39.96 -0.40 36.53
N SER A 273 -39.78 -1.50 37.26
CA SER A 273 -38.44 -1.89 37.73
C SER A 273 -37.60 -2.53 36.62
N ALA A 274 -36.27 -2.57 36.78
CA ALA A 274 -35.39 -3.22 35.80
C ALA A 274 -35.65 -4.74 35.67
N GLU A 275 -36.03 -5.40 36.78
CA GLU A 275 -36.35 -6.83 36.79
C GLU A 275 -37.68 -7.12 36.07
N GLU A 276 -38.71 -6.30 36.29
CA GLU A 276 -40.01 -6.46 35.62
C GLU A 276 -39.93 -6.14 34.13
N LEU A 277 -39.10 -5.16 33.75
CA LEU A 277 -38.94 -4.74 32.36
C LEU A 277 -38.17 -5.77 31.52
N GLY A 278 -37.13 -6.38 32.09
CA GLY A 278 -36.19 -7.21 31.33
C GLY A 278 -35.32 -8.13 32.17
N GLY A 279 -35.82 -8.62 33.30
CA GLY A 279 -35.12 -9.59 34.15
C GLY A 279 -35.11 -11.00 33.58
N ALA A 280 -34.43 -11.91 34.30
CA ALA A 280 -34.29 -13.31 33.90
C ALA A 280 -35.63 -14.04 33.79
N ASP A 281 -36.55 -13.78 34.73
CA ASP A 281 -37.86 -14.44 34.75
C ASP A 281 -38.65 -14.10 33.46
N LEU A 282 -38.65 -12.83 33.05
CA LEU A 282 -39.32 -12.39 31.82
C LEU A 282 -38.69 -13.02 30.57
N HIS A 283 -37.36 -13.00 30.45
CA HIS A 283 -36.69 -13.45 29.23
C HIS A 283 -36.65 -14.97 29.07
N CYS A 284 -36.54 -15.73 30.15
CA CYS A 284 -36.58 -17.19 30.10
C CYS A 284 -38.00 -17.76 30.04
N SER A 285 -39.01 -17.09 30.62
CA SER A 285 -40.36 -17.66 30.73
C SER A 285 -41.39 -17.07 29.76
N LYS A 286 -41.15 -15.89 29.19
CA LYS A 286 -42.13 -15.20 28.32
C LYS A 286 -41.56 -14.83 26.97
N SER A 287 -40.47 -14.04 26.93
CA SER A 287 -40.00 -13.46 25.67
C SER A 287 -39.12 -14.42 24.85
N GLY A 288 -38.44 -15.37 25.50
CA GLY A 288 -37.49 -16.28 24.84
C GLY A 288 -36.23 -15.60 24.34
N VAL A 289 -35.83 -14.46 24.91
CA VAL A 289 -34.58 -13.76 24.53
C VAL A 289 -33.34 -14.47 25.10
N THR A 290 -33.51 -15.23 26.18
CA THR A 290 -32.44 -15.98 26.83
C THR A 290 -32.91 -17.40 27.10
N ASP A 291 -32.05 -18.37 26.83
CA ASP A 291 -32.40 -19.80 26.80
C ASP A 291 -32.22 -20.48 28.16
N TYR A 292 -31.26 -20.02 28.97
CA TYR A 292 -30.88 -20.67 30.21
C TYR A 292 -31.02 -19.74 31.42
N TYR A 293 -31.74 -20.23 32.43
CA TYR A 293 -31.96 -19.53 33.69
C TYR A 293 -30.90 -19.93 34.71
N ALA A 294 -30.06 -18.98 35.15
CA ALA A 294 -29.02 -19.20 36.15
C ALA A 294 -29.39 -18.59 37.51
N LEU A 295 -28.90 -19.21 38.59
CA LEU A 295 -29.24 -18.82 39.96
C LEU A 295 -28.30 -17.74 40.51
N ASP A 296 -27.04 -17.78 40.09
CA ASP A 296 -25.93 -16.91 40.45
C ASP A 296 -24.83 -16.99 39.36
N ASP A 297 -23.74 -16.25 39.54
CA ASP A 297 -22.60 -16.26 38.61
C ASP A 297 -22.00 -17.67 38.45
N GLU A 298 -21.88 -18.46 39.53
CA GLU A 298 -21.26 -19.80 39.47
C GLU A 298 -22.07 -20.78 38.63
N HIS A 299 -23.39 -20.78 38.83
CA HIS A 299 -24.30 -21.60 38.04
C HIS A 299 -24.25 -21.18 36.57
N ALA A 300 -24.22 -19.88 36.28
CA ALA A 300 -24.12 -19.38 34.91
C ALA A 300 -22.82 -19.81 34.21
N LEU A 301 -21.68 -19.71 34.90
CA LEU A 301 -20.39 -20.15 34.36
C LEU A 301 -20.36 -21.67 34.14
N THR A 302 -20.98 -22.45 35.03
CA THR A 302 -21.14 -23.89 34.88
C THR A 302 -21.97 -24.24 33.63
N GLN A 303 -23.08 -23.54 33.40
CA GLN A 303 -23.90 -23.71 32.20
C GLN A 303 -23.12 -23.34 30.94
N ALA A 304 -22.36 -22.24 30.95
CA ALA A 304 -21.52 -21.85 29.81
C ALA A 304 -20.47 -22.92 29.48
N ARG A 305 -19.83 -23.52 30.50
CA ARG A 305 -18.91 -24.66 30.31
C ARG A 305 -19.62 -25.87 29.69
N ASN A 306 -20.83 -26.18 30.14
CA ASN A 306 -21.62 -27.30 29.61
C ASN A 306 -22.00 -27.09 28.14
N ILE A 307 -22.37 -25.86 27.76
CA ILE A 307 -22.61 -25.48 26.36
C ILE A 307 -21.38 -25.78 25.50
N ILE A 308 -20.21 -25.27 25.91
CA ILE A 308 -18.96 -25.48 25.16
C ILE A 308 -18.58 -26.96 25.09
N ALA A 309 -18.82 -27.73 26.16
CA ALA A 309 -18.59 -29.17 26.18
C ALA A 309 -19.48 -29.92 25.18
N GLY A 310 -20.72 -29.46 24.97
CA GLY A 310 -21.69 -30.05 24.06
C GLY A 310 -21.49 -29.74 22.58
N LEU A 311 -20.62 -28.77 22.22
CA LEU A 311 -20.34 -28.43 20.83
C LEU A 311 -19.71 -29.60 20.06
N PRO A 312 -19.92 -29.74 18.74
CA PRO A 312 -19.22 -30.73 17.92
C PRO A 312 -17.72 -30.42 17.84
N ARG A 313 -16.86 -31.45 17.83
CA ARG A 313 -15.39 -31.28 17.84
C ARG A 313 -14.84 -31.32 16.41
N GLU A 314 -14.50 -30.16 15.86
CA GLU A 314 -13.93 -30.06 14.51
C GLU A 314 -12.43 -30.38 14.47
N LYS A 315 -11.66 -29.94 15.49
CA LYS A 315 -10.21 -30.19 15.56
C LYS A 315 -9.93 -31.57 16.15
N PRO A 316 -9.34 -32.52 15.37
CA PRO A 316 -8.97 -33.81 15.92
C PRO A 316 -7.87 -33.64 16.98
N LEU A 317 -8.04 -34.33 18.11
CA LEU A 317 -7.08 -34.40 19.23
C LEU A 317 -5.67 -34.81 18.78
N SER A 318 -5.56 -35.57 17.69
CA SER A 318 -4.31 -36.04 17.09
C SER A 318 -3.52 -34.95 16.37
N SER A 319 -4.06 -33.73 16.25
CA SER A 319 -3.37 -32.66 15.52
C SER A 319 -2.01 -32.33 16.16
N PHE A 320 -1.83 -32.40 17.49
CA PHE A 320 -0.56 -32.11 18.18
C PHE A 320 0.09 -33.37 18.76
N PRO A 321 0.93 -34.10 17.99
CA PRO A 321 1.81 -35.06 18.61
C PRO A 321 2.84 -34.29 19.45
N LEU A 322 2.63 -34.23 20.77
CA LEU A 322 3.62 -33.73 21.73
C LEU A 322 4.87 -34.62 21.78
N SER A 323 4.79 -35.84 21.23
CA SER A 323 5.93 -36.73 21.07
C SER A 323 6.95 -36.11 20.11
N GLY A 324 8.17 -35.87 20.61
CA GLY A 324 9.27 -35.31 19.81
C GLY A 324 9.40 -33.78 19.87
N VAL A 325 8.63 -33.08 20.72
CA VAL A 325 8.88 -31.66 21.00
C VAL A 325 10.16 -31.53 21.84
N GLU A 326 11.18 -30.88 21.28
CA GLU A 326 12.44 -30.58 21.97
C GLU A 326 12.38 -29.14 22.53
N ALA A 327 12.79 -28.95 23.79
CA ALA A 327 13.01 -27.61 24.31
C ALA A 327 14.19 -26.94 23.57
N PRO A 328 14.27 -25.60 23.51
CA PRO A 328 15.49 -24.92 23.07
C PRO A 328 16.69 -25.34 23.92
N LEU A 329 17.89 -25.30 23.34
CA LEU A 329 19.15 -25.63 24.02
C LEU A 329 19.60 -24.57 25.02
N TYR A 330 19.14 -23.32 24.84
CA TYR A 330 19.55 -22.16 25.64
C TYR A 330 18.36 -21.61 26.42
N ASP A 331 18.64 -20.98 27.57
CA ASP A 331 17.59 -20.41 28.43
C ASP A 331 16.90 -19.22 27.74
N ALA A 332 15.58 -19.15 27.85
CA ALA A 332 14.79 -18.02 27.34
C ALA A 332 15.13 -16.71 28.06
N GLU A 333 15.54 -16.74 29.34
CA GLU A 333 15.93 -15.53 30.07
C GLU A 333 17.22 -14.89 29.52
N GLU A 334 18.07 -15.63 28.80
CA GLU A 334 19.27 -15.06 28.19
C GLU A 334 18.94 -14.01 27.11
N ILE A 335 17.70 -13.98 26.58
CA ILE A 335 17.23 -12.95 25.64
C ILE A 335 17.41 -11.54 26.22
N TYR A 336 17.27 -11.37 27.54
CA TYR A 336 17.42 -10.08 28.19
C TYR A 336 18.81 -9.47 27.97
N GLY A 337 19.86 -10.28 28.12
CA GLY A 337 21.26 -9.86 27.94
C GLY A 337 21.70 -9.73 26.48
N ILE A 338 20.97 -10.35 25.55
CA ILE A 338 21.29 -10.30 24.11
C ILE A 338 20.76 -9.00 23.49
N VAL A 339 19.47 -8.71 23.68
CA VAL A 339 18.82 -7.61 22.98
C VAL A 339 18.96 -6.29 23.75
N GLY A 340 18.86 -6.34 25.08
CA GLY A 340 18.92 -5.15 25.92
C GLY A 340 17.89 -4.07 25.57
N SER A 341 18.11 -2.85 26.05
CA SER A 341 17.18 -1.73 25.85
C SER A 341 17.66 -0.70 24.81
N ASN A 342 18.88 -0.82 24.29
CA ASN A 342 19.47 0.17 23.39
C ASN A 342 19.27 -0.23 21.93
N LEU A 343 18.29 0.38 21.26
CA LEU A 343 17.95 0.11 19.87
C LEU A 343 19.03 0.55 18.86
N LYS A 344 20.04 1.32 19.27
CA LYS A 344 21.18 1.70 18.39
C LYS A 344 22.23 0.59 18.30
N LYS A 345 22.25 -0.36 19.24
CA LYS A 345 23.17 -1.50 19.20
C LYS A 345 22.58 -2.62 18.35
N THR A 346 23.40 -3.20 17.49
CA THR A 346 23.04 -4.37 16.70
C THR A 346 23.32 -5.64 17.48
N PHE A 347 22.52 -6.67 17.24
CA PHE A 347 22.72 -8.03 17.75
C PHE A 347 22.34 -9.02 16.64
N ASP A 348 22.85 -10.25 16.68
CA ASP A 348 22.44 -11.28 15.74
C ASP A 348 21.07 -11.86 16.14
N VAL A 349 20.08 -11.67 15.29
CA VAL A 349 18.71 -12.16 15.55
C VAL A 349 18.63 -13.69 15.65
N ARG A 350 19.62 -14.42 15.12
CA ARG A 350 19.74 -15.87 15.30
C ARG A 350 19.84 -16.27 16.77
N GLU A 351 20.40 -15.42 17.63
CA GLU A 351 20.47 -15.68 19.07
C GLU A 351 19.08 -15.65 19.74
N VAL A 352 18.15 -14.84 19.22
CA VAL A 352 16.75 -14.86 19.66
C VAL A 352 16.07 -16.12 19.13
N ILE A 353 16.25 -16.46 17.84
CA ILE A 353 15.68 -17.67 17.23
C ILE A 353 16.11 -18.92 18.01
N ALA A 354 17.39 -19.02 18.38
CA ALA A 354 17.96 -20.15 19.11
C ALA A 354 17.28 -20.40 20.47
N ARG A 355 16.71 -19.38 21.12
CA ARG A 355 16.01 -19.47 22.42
C ARG A 355 14.50 -19.67 22.29
N VAL A 356 13.98 -19.60 21.06
CA VAL A 356 12.55 -19.72 20.78
C VAL A 356 12.20 -21.06 20.13
N VAL A 357 13.03 -21.59 19.23
CA VAL A 357 12.68 -22.77 18.41
C VAL A 357 13.11 -24.09 19.04
N ASP A 358 12.45 -25.18 18.65
CA ASP A 358 12.68 -26.52 19.19
C ASP A 358 14.12 -26.99 18.92
N GLY A 359 14.81 -27.46 19.98
CA GLY A 359 16.20 -27.91 19.91
C GLY A 359 17.18 -26.85 19.40
N SER A 360 16.78 -25.57 19.39
CA SER A 360 17.54 -24.46 18.77
C SER A 360 17.90 -24.71 17.30
N ARG A 361 17.15 -25.56 16.59
CA ARG A 361 17.42 -25.96 15.21
C ARG A 361 16.81 -24.98 14.22
N PHE A 362 17.63 -24.53 13.27
CA PHE A 362 17.22 -23.56 12.27
C PHE A 362 17.89 -23.87 10.93
N ASP A 363 17.06 -24.05 9.91
CA ASP A 363 17.51 -24.26 8.53
C ASP A 363 17.46 -22.93 7.79
N GLU A 364 18.59 -22.23 7.77
CA GLU A 364 18.67 -20.89 7.22
C GLU A 364 18.58 -20.91 5.69
N PHE A 365 17.59 -20.20 5.16
CA PHE A 365 17.40 -20.02 3.73
C PHE A 365 18.24 -18.85 3.22
N LYS A 366 19.01 -19.08 2.14
CA LYS A 366 19.88 -18.07 1.52
C LYS A 366 20.77 -17.31 2.55
N PRO A 367 21.59 -18.01 3.36
CA PRO A 367 22.39 -17.36 4.41
C PRO A 367 23.41 -16.34 3.87
N LYS A 368 23.86 -16.48 2.62
CA LYS A 368 24.86 -15.61 1.96
C LYS A 368 24.26 -14.58 0.98
N TYR A 369 22.96 -14.33 1.05
CA TYR A 369 22.27 -13.38 0.16
C TYR A 369 21.26 -12.57 0.96
N GLY A 370 21.29 -11.24 0.85
CA GLY A 370 20.41 -10.36 1.62
C GLY A 370 20.55 -10.59 3.14
N GLU A 371 21.77 -10.62 3.67
CA GLU A 371 22.10 -11.06 5.03
C GLU A 371 21.44 -10.22 6.14
N THR A 372 20.97 -9.02 5.82
CA THR A 372 20.21 -8.16 6.75
C THR A 372 18.79 -8.64 7.00
N LEU A 373 18.31 -9.64 6.25
CA LEU A 373 17.08 -10.36 6.53
C LEU A 373 17.39 -11.85 6.66
N VAL A 374 17.27 -12.36 7.89
CA VAL A 374 17.41 -13.78 8.19
C VAL A 374 16.07 -14.45 7.90
N THR A 375 16.10 -15.47 7.05
CA THR A 375 14.92 -16.31 6.79
C THR A 375 15.29 -17.78 6.92
N GLY A 376 14.34 -18.61 7.34
CA GLY A 376 14.62 -20.03 7.48
C GLY A 376 13.50 -20.82 8.15
N PHE A 377 13.62 -22.14 8.11
CA PHE A 377 12.63 -23.06 8.65
C PHE A 377 13.04 -23.54 10.04
N ALA A 378 12.05 -23.69 10.92
CA ALA A 378 12.24 -24.24 12.25
C ALA A 378 11.02 -25.04 12.70
N LYS A 379 11.08 -25.61 13.91
CA LYS A 379 9.93 -26.15 14.61
C LYS A 379 9.61 -25.35 15.87
N LEU A 380 8.32 -25.16 16.14
CA LEU A 380 7.83 -24.59 17.38
C LEU A 380 6.73 -25.49 17.94
N TYR A 381 6.98 -26.13 19.09
CA TYR A 381 6.11 -27.16 19.66
C TYR A 381 5.75 -28.26 18.64
N GLY A 382 6.76 -28.72 17.90
CA GLY A 382 6.65 -29.77 16.89
C GLY A 382 6.09 -29.32 15.54
N ARG A 383 5.67 -28.06 15.40
CA ARG A 383 5.10 -27.51 14.16
C ARG A 383 6.14 -26.84 13.29
N HIS A 384 6.13 -27.13 12.00
CA HIS A 384 6.93 -26.40 11.03
C HIS A 384 6.49 -24.94 10.99
N ILE A 385 7.46 -24.04 11.05
CA ILE A 385 7.28 -22.60 10.92
C ILE A 385 8.35 -22.03 9.99
N GLY A 386 8.00 -20.97 9.27
CA GLY A 386 8.94 -20.13 8.54
C GLY A 386 9.19 -18.86 9.34
N ILE A 387 10.46 -18.50 9.54
CA ILE A 387 10.84 -17.29 10.28
C ILE A 387 11.37 -16.26 9.29
N VAL A 388 10.94 -15.00 9.44
CA VAL A 388 11.43 -13.83 8.72
C VAL A 388 11.85 -12.78 9.75
N ALA A 389 13.15 -12.54 9.90
CA ALA A 389 13.71 -11.80 11.02
C ALA A 389 14.74 -10.76 10.56
N ASN A 390 14.62 -9.52 11.05
CA ASN A 390 15.57 -8.46 10.69
C ASN A 390 16.90 -8.62 11.43
N ASN A 391 17.98 -8.37 10.70
CA ASN A 391 19.35 -8.32 11.21
C ASN A 391 20.08 -7.05 10.71
N GLY A 392 19.31 -6.02 10.32
CA GLY A 392 19.79 -4.77 9.73
C GLY A 392 18.72 -4.08 8.87
N VAL A 393 19.15 -3.07 8.10
CA VAL A 393 18.31 -2.36 7.11
C VAL A 393 17.93 -3.27 5.94
N LEU A 394 16.77 -3.06 5.30
CA LEU A 394 16.37 -3.85 4.13
C LEU A 394 16.99 -3.31 2.84
N PHE A 395 17.76 -4.16 2.16
CA PHE A 395 18.24 -3.93 0.78
C PHE A 395 17.32 -4.62 -0.24
N SER A 396 17.57 -4.39 -1.53
CA SER A 396 16.83 -5.01 -2.64
C SER A 396 16.90 -6.53 -2.56
N GLU A 397 18.08 -7.07 -2.25
CA GLU A 397 18.37 -8.48 -2.08
C GLU A 397 17.57 -9.06 -0.91
N SER A 398 17.52 -8.33 0.21
CA SER A 398 16.75 -8.70 1.40
C SER A 398 15.25 -8.80 1.09
N ALA A 399 14.71 -7.84 0.33
CA ALA A 399 13.30 -7.83 -0.05
C ALA A 399 12.93 -8.98 -1.00
N VAL A 400 13.74 -9.24 -2.03
CA VAL A 400 13.51 -10.36 -2.96
C VAL A 400 13.70 -11.71 -2.27
N LYS A 401 14.66 -11.82 -1.34
CA LYS A 401 14.80 -13.00 -0.46
C LYS A 401 13.55 -13.23 0.39
N GLY A 402 13.05 -12.18 1.03
CA GLY A 402 11.85 -12.22 1.85
C GLY A 402 10.63 -12.67 1.05
N ALA A 403 10.39 -12.06 -0.12
CA ALA A 403 9.30 -12.43 -1.01
C ALA A 403 9.33 -13.92 -1.39
N HIS A 404 10.46 -14.40 -1.92
CA HIS A 404 10.63 -15.80 -2.29
C HIS A 404 10.44 -16.74 -1.10
N PHE A 405 10.96 -16.40 0.08
CA PHE A 405 10.78 -17.24 1.27
C PHE A 405 9.32 -17.32 1.71
N ILE A 406 8.57 -16.20 1.64
CA ILE A 406 7.14 -16.17 1.92
C ILE A 406 6.37 -17.03 0.91
N GLU A 407 6.69 -16.93 -0.38
CA GLU A 407 6.11 -17.75 -1.44
C GLU A 407 6.32 -19.26 -1.17
N LEU A 408 7.53 -19.65 -0.76
CA LEU A 408 7.83 -21.04 -0.39
C LEU A 408 7.02 -21.52 0.82
N CYS A 409 6.85 -20.66 1.83
CA CYS A 409 6.04 -20.99 3.00
C CYS A 409 4.56 -21.15 2.61
N CYS A 410 4.04 -20.25 1.78
CA CYS A 410 2.68 -20.32 1.26
C CYS A 410 2.44 -21.59 0.43
N GLN A 411 3.37 -21.94 -0.48
CA GLN A 411 3.28 -23.16 -1.28
C GLN A 411 3.21 -24.43 -0.42
N ARG A 412 3.89 -24.42 0.73
CA ARG A 412 3.99 -25.56 1.64
C ARG A 412 2.99 -25.51 2.80
N ASN A 413 2.10 -24.51 2.83
CA ASN A 413 1.17 -24.25 3.94
C ASN A 413 1.87 -24.15 5.31
N ILE A 414 3.05 -23.51 5.34
CA ILE A 414 3.85 -23.31 6.55
C ILE A 414 3.51 -21.93 7.15
N PRO A 415 3.08 -21.86 8.43
CA PRO A 415 2.88 -20.59 9.15
C PRO A 415 4.14 -19.73 9.21
N LEU A 416 3.97 -18.41 9.14
CA LEU A 416 5.05 -17.42 9.14
C LEU A 416 5.14 -16.71 10.49
N ILE A 417 6.37 -16.53 11.00
CA ILE A 417 6.69 -15.71 12.17
C ILE A 417 7.62 -14.58 11.75
N PHE A 418 7.19 -13.34 11.96
CA PHE A 418 7.96 -12.13 11.69
C PHE A 418 8.56 -11.58 12.98
N LEU A 419 9.89 -11.45 13.03
CA LEU A 419 10.61 -10.82 14.14
C LEU A 419 11.10 -9.44 13.69
N GLN A 420 10.39 -8.40 14.11
CA GLN A 420 10.67 -7.03 13.67
C GLN A 420 11.76 -6.37 14.51
N ASN A 421 12.85 -6.01 13.85
CA ASN A 421 13.88 -5.10 14.34
C ASN A 421 14.41 -4.28 13.16
N ILE A 422 13.55 -3.43 12.61
CA ILE A 422 13.75 -2.74 11.34
C ILE A 422 13.72 -1.23 11.48
N THR A 423 14.78 -0.59 10.96
CA THR A 423 14.93 0.87 10.86
C THR A 423 14.44 1.44 9.53
N GLY A 424 14.26 0.60 8.51
CA GLY A 424 13.72 0.96 7.20
C GLY A 424 14.43 0.26 6.04
N PHE A 425 14.11 0.70 4.82
CA PHE A 425 14.84 0.31 3.62
C PHE A 425 16.08 1.18 3.42
N MET A 426 17.07 0.66 2.71
CA MET A 426 18.23 1.45 2.30
C MET A 426 17.77 2.61 1.38
N VAL A 427 18.34 3.80 1.61
CA VAL A 427 18.07 5.02 0.84
C VAL A 427 19.30 5.46 0.05
N GLY A 428 19.09 6.15 -1.06
CA GLY A 428 20.17 6.72 -1.88
C GLY A 428 20.00 6.42 -3.36
N ARG A 429 20.72 7.17 -4.21
CA ARG A 429 20.61 7.08 -5.68
C ARG A 429 20.84 5.66 -6.19
N GLU A 430 21.84 4.96 -5.67
CA GLU A 430 22.16 3.58 -6.09
C GLU A 430 21.05 2.59 -5.72
N ALA A 431 20.46 2.71 -4.53
CA ALA A 431 19.35 1.88 -4.10
C ALA A 431 18.11 2.11 -5.01
N GLU A 432 17.81 3.36 -5.34
CA GLU A 432 16.72 3.72 -6.26
C GLU A 432 16.97 3.20 -7.67
N MET A 433 18.17 3.39 -8.22
CA MET A 433 18.56 2.85 -9.54
C MET A 433 18.50 1.32 -9.57
N GLY A 434 18.88 0.66 -8.47
CA GLY A 434 18.77 -0.79 -8.28
C GLY A 434 17.32 -1.30 -8.12
N GLY A 435 16.34 -0.39 -8.05
CA GLY A 435 14.93 -0.72 -7.96
C GLY A 435 14.49 -1.17 -6.57
N ILE A 436 15.03 -0.55 -5.51
CA ILE A 436 14.64 -0.84 -4.12
C ILE A 436 13.12 -0.76 -3.92
N ALA A 437 12.45 0.19 -4.57
CA ALA A 437 11.00 0.34 -4.52
C ALA A 437 10.25 -0.87 -5.10
N LYS A 438 10.59 -1.34 -6.31
CA LYS A 438 9.94 -2.51 -6.93
C LYS A 438 10.26 -3.81 -6.18
N ASN A 439 11.45 -3.92 -5.60
CA ASN A 439 11.86 -5.10 -4.84
C ASN A 439 11.18 -5.13 -3.47
N GLY A 440 11.08 -3.99 -2.79
CA GLY A 440 10.27 -3.82 -1.59
C GLY A 440 8.79 -4.13 -1.84
N ALA A 441 8.24 -3.69 -2.98
CA ALA A 441 6.87 -3.99 -3.37
C ALA A 441 6.60 -5.50 -3.50
N LYS A 442 7.53 -6.29 -4.05
CA LYS A 442 7.40 -7.76 -4.10
C LYS A 442 7.24 -8.36 -2.70
N MET A 443 8.07 -7.94 -1.75
CA MET A 443 7.98 -8.42 -0.36
C MET A 443 6.65 -8.04 0.28
N VAL A 444 6.23 -6.79 0.13
CA VAL A 444 4.97 -6.28 0.67
C VAL A 444 3.77 -7.03 0.09
N THR A 445 3.76 -7.28 -1.22
CA THR A 445 2.70 -8.07 -1.85
C THR A 445 2.73 -9.53 -1.40
N ALA A 446 3.90 -10.13 -1.23
CA ALA A 446 4.00 -11.48 -0.70
C ALA A 446 3.40 -11.56 0.72
N VAL A 447 3.71 -10.59 1.59
CA VAL A 447 3.11 -10.49 2.94
C VAL A 447 1.60 -10.28 2.89
N ALA A 448 1.12 -9.40 2.01
CA ALA A 448 -0.29 -9.05 1.89
C ALA A 448 -1.13 -10.24 1.41
N CYS A 449 -0.66 -10.95 0.38
CA CYS A 449 -1.40 -12.06 -0.23
C CYS A 449 -1.24 -13.39 0.51
N ALA A 450 -0.24 -13.54 1.38
CA ALA A 450 -0.02 -14.77 2.14
C ALA A 450 -1.23 -15.11 3.04
N ASN A 451 -1.88 -16.24 2.76
CA ASN A 451 -3.04 -16.75 3.49
C ASN A 451 -2.68 -17.76 4.60
N VAL A 452 -1.41 -18.19 4.66
CA VAL A 452 -0.90 -18.96 5.81
C VAL A 452 -0.99 -18.12 7.09
N PRO A 453 -1.12 -18.72 8.28
CA PRO A 453 -1.11 -17.96 9.53
C PRO A 453 0.17 -17.13 9.68
N LYS A 454 0.02 -15.82 9.91
CA LYS A 454 1.12 -14.88 10.14
C LYS A 454 1.11 -14.43 11.60
N LEU A 455 2.23 -14.57 12.29
CA LEU A 455 2.45 -14.08 13.65
C LEU A 455 3.55 -13.02 13.62
N THR A 456 3.36 -11.89 14.28
CA THR A 456 4.34 -10.80 14.32
C THR A 456 4.77 -10.52 15.75
N LEU A 457 6.07 -10.38 15.97
CA LEU A 457 6.64 -9.94 17.23
C LEU A 457 7.64 -8.81 16.98
N ILE A 458 7.37 -7.63 17.56
CA ILE A 458 8.31 -6.51 17.52
C ILE A 458 9.29 -6.67 18.67
N ILE A 459 10.54 -7.00 18.34
CA ILE A 459 11.63 -7.24 19.29
C ILE A 459 12.58 -6.04 19.43
N GLY A 460 12.46 -5.05 18.55
CA GLY A 460 13.27 -3.83 18.55
C GLY A 460 12.57 -2.68 17.82
N GLY A 461 13.21 -2.14 16.78
CA GLY A 461 12.62 -1.08 15.94
C GLY A 461 11.51 -1.60 15.00
N SER A 462 10.48 -0.80 14.78
CA SER A 462 9.48 -1.00 13.72
C SER A 462 9.18 0.35 13.08
N TYR A 463 10.01 0.73 12.10
CA TYR A 463 9.97 2.05 11.49
C TYR A 463 9.59 2.04 10.01
N GLY A 464 8.74 2.99 9.61
CA GLY A 464 8.42 3.32 8.22
C GLY A 464 7.99 2.12 7.36
N ALA A 465 8.46 2.07 6.12
CA ALA A 465 8.13 0.99 5.18
C ALA A 465 8.60 -0.40 5.63
N GLY A 466 9.57 -0.47 6.56
CA GLY A 466 10.01 -1.72 7.16
C GLY A 466 8.90 -2.42 7.95
N ASN A 467 8.04 -1.65 8.64
CA ASN A 467 6.85 -2.18 9.32
C ASN A 467 5.94 -2.93 8.34
N TYR A 468 5.80 -2.40 7.12
CA TYR A 468 4.92 -2.96 6.10
C TYR A 468 5.46 -4.28 5.55
N GLY A 469 6.74 -4.27 5.14
CA GLY A 469 7.41 -5.47 4.61
C GLY A 469 7.54 -6.60 5.63
N MET A 470 7.47 -6.30 6.92
CA MET A 470 7.60 -7.29 8.00
C MET A 470 6.26 -7.68 8.65
N CYS A 471 5.13 -7.51 7.95
CA CYS A 471 3.80 -7.87 8.44
C CYS A 471 3.37 -7.10 9.70
N GLY A 472 3.45 -5.77 9.65
CA GLY A 472 2.88 -4.88 10.65
C GLY A 472 1.35 -4.94 10.69
N ARG A 473 0.73 -4.14 11.59
CA ARG A 473 -0.70 -4.24 11.94
C ARG A 473 -1.66 -4.19 10.74
N ALA A 474 -1.33 -3.43 9.70
CA ALA A 474 -2.14 -3.27 8.50
C ALA A 474 -2.16 -4.50 7.56
N TYR A 475 -1.30 -5.48 7.79
CA TYR A 475 -1.17 -6.70 6.99
C TYR A 475 -1.84 -7.92 7.64
N SER A 476 -2.72 -7.65 8.61
CA SER A 476 -3.55 -8.62 9.33
C SER A 476 -2.78 -9.87 9.78
N PRO A 477 -1.70 -9.73 10.58
CA PRO A 477 -1.18 -10.88 11.32
C PRO A 477 -2.26 -11.38 12.30
N ARG A 478 -2.40 -12.71 12.42
CA ARG A 478 -3.35 -13.34 13.36
C ARG A 478 -3.13 -12.85 14.77
N PHE A 479 -1.86 -12.65 15.13
CA PHE A 479 -1.45 -12.04 16.39
C PHE A 479 -0.23 -11.16 16.15
N MET A 480 -0.19 -10.01 16.83
CA MET A 480 0.94 -9.10 16.81
C MET A 480 1.29 -8.65 18.23
N PHE A 481 2.49 -8.97 18.72
CA PHE A 481 2.95 -8.60 20.05
C PHE A 481 4.17 -7.69 19.99
N MET A 482 4.49 -7.05 21.11
CA MET A 482 5.61 -6.13 21.24
C MET A 482 6.42 -6.42 22.52
N TRP A 483 7.73 -6.27 22.46
CA TRP A 483 8.57 -6.29 23.65
C TRP A 483 8.63 -4.91 24.32
N PRO A 484 8.97 -4.83 25.63
CA PRO A 484 8.96 -3.56 26.36
C PRO A 484 10.09 -2.60 25.96
N ASN A 485 11.15 -3.07 25.29
CA ASN A 485 12.21 -2.23 24.71
C ASN A 485 11.84 -1.68 23.31
N ALA A 486 10.87 -2.28 22.63
CA ALA A 486 10.61 -2.00 21.22
C ALA A 486 10.11 -0.57 21.00
N ARG A 487 10.18 -0.08 19.76
CA ARG A 487 9.64 1.23 19.35
C ARG A 487 8.96 1.14 17.99
N ILE A 488 7.83 1.82 17.84
CA ILE A 488 7.06 1.84 16.59
C ILE A 488 6.68 3.27 16.19
N SER A 489 7.07 3.70 15.00
CA SER A 489 6.69 5.02 14.47
C SER A 489 6.93 5.10 12.96
N VAL A 490 6.48 6.19 12.33
CA VAL A 490 6.69 6.41 10.89
C VAL A 490 8.18 6.51 10.50
N MET A 491 9.03 7.01 11.40
CA MET A 491 10.49 7.05 11.30
C MET A 491 11.09 7.30 12.69
N GLY A 492 12.42 7.20 12.84
CA GLY A 492 13.08 7.50 14.11
C GLY A 492 12.93 8.97 14.52
N GLY A 493 12.82 9.25 15.82
CA GLY A 493 12.60 10.62 16.33
C GLY A 493 13.71 11.60 15.93
N GLU A 494 14.98 11.20 16.05
CA GLU A 494 16.13 12.00 15.61
C GLU A 494 16.08 12.28 14.09
N GLN A 495 15.65 11.31 13.28
CA GLN A 495 15.50 11.48 11.84
C GLN A 495 14.41 12.49 11.50
N ALA A 496 13.23 12.38 12.14
CA ALA A 496 12.14 13.32 11.96
C ALA A 496 12.53 14.75 12.36
N ALA A 497 13.19 14.89 13.50
CA ALA A 497 13.69 16.17 14.00
C ALA A 497 14.67 16.82 13.03
N ASN A 498 15.64 16.06 12.52
CA ASN A 498 16.63 16.54 11.55
C ASN A 498 16.00 16.97 10.22
N VAL A 499 15.04 16.21 9.69
CA VAL A 499 14.34 16.57 8.45
C VAL A 499 13.53 17.85 8.61
N LEU A 500 12.80 18.00 9.72
CA LEU A 500 12.02 19.21 9.98
C LEU A 500 12.93 20.44 10.16
N ALA A 501 14.05 20.28 10.85
CA ALA A 501 15.04 21.34 11.02
C ALA A 501 15.63 21.77 9.67
N GLN A 502 16.01 20.82 8.80
CA GLN A 502 16.53 21.11 7.48
C GLN A 502 15.51 21.88 6.62
N ILE A 503 14.24 21.48 6.62
CA ILE A 503 13.17 22.17 5.85
C ILE A 503 13.01 23.62 6.34
N GLN A 504 13.06 23.85 7.65
CA GLN A 504 12.95 25.21 8.21
C GLN A 504 14.18 26.05 7.89
N LYS A 505 15.38 25.47 7.96
CA LYS A 505 16.63 26.10 7.55
C LYS A 505 16.57 26.54 6.09
N ASP A 506 16.24 25.64 5.16
CA ASP A 506 16.11 25.94 3.73
C ASP A 506 15.08 27.05 3.46
N ARG A 507 13.98 27.05 4.22
CA ARG A 507 12.95 28.10 4.11
C ARG A 507 13.48 29.45 4.58
N ARG A 508 14.17 29.50 5.72
CA ARG A 508 14.76 30.74 6.26
C ARG A 508 15.85 31.29 5.35
N GLU A 509 16.69 30.44 4.78
CA GLU A 509 17.69 30.82 3.79
C GLU A 509 17.05 31.44 2.53
N ARG A 510 15.94 30.87 2.03
CA ARG A 510 15.16 31.46 0.92
C ARG A 510 14.49 32.79 1.27
N GLU A 511 14.15 32.98 2.55
CA GLU A 511 13.62 34.25 3.09
C GLU A 511 14.74 35.25 3.45
N GLY A 512 16.01 34.92 3.23
CA GLY A 512 17.17 35.77 3.54
C GLY A 512 17.44 35.94 5.05
N LYS A 513 16.91 35.03 5.88
CA LYS A 513 17.07 35.06 7.35
C LYS A 513 18.12 34.05 7.79
N THR A 514 18.82 34.37 8.88
CA THR A 514 19.77 33.46 9.53
C THR A 514 19.05 32.39 10.35
N TRP A 515 19.67 31.23 10.47
CA TRP A 515 19.23 30.09 11.29
C TRP A 515 20.33 29.79 12.30
N THR A 516 20.04 29.87 13.60
CA THR A 516 21.04 29.60 14.64
C THR A 516 20.96 28.18 15.18
N ASP A 517 22.04 27.72 15.83
CA ASP A 517 22.07 26.41 16.46
C ASP A 517 21.09 26.30 17.64
N GLU A 518 20.78 27.42 18.32
CA GLU A 518 19.73 27.45 19.35
C GLU A 518 18.33 27.26 18.76
N GLU A 519 18.02 27.89 17.63
CA GLU A 519 16.74 27.67 16.92
C GLU A 519 16.62 26.21 16.44
N ASP A 520 17.74 25.62 16.00
CA ASP A 520 17.83 24.22 15.60
C ASP A 520 17.51 23.27 16.78
N ALA A 521 18.15 23.48 17.93
CA ALA A 521 17.92 22.68 19.13
C ALA A 521 16.49 22.84 19.68
N GLN A 522 15.95 24.07 19.69
CA GLN A 522 14.59 24.36 20.14
C GLN A 522 13.52 23.68 19.27
N LEU A 523 13.79 23.47 17.98
CA LEU A 523 12.90 22.74 17.09
C LEU A 523 13.05 21.21 17.25
N LYS A 524 14.29 20.71 17.36
CA LYS A 524 14.57 19.27 17.34
C LYS A 524 14.15 18.55 18.62
N GLN A 525 14.35 19.16 19.79
CA GLN A 525 14.08 18.48 21.07
C GLN A 525 12.60 18.12 21.25
N PRO A 526 11.63 19.03 21.05
CA PRO A 526 10.20 18.70 21.21
C PRO A 526 9.72 17.61 20.24
N VAL A 527 10.28 17.58 19.01
CA VAL A 527 9.96 16.54 18.02
C VAL A 527 10.49 15.19 18.48
N THR A 528 11.74 15.14 18.94
CA THR A 528 12.37 13.91 19.42
C THR A 528 11.61 13.34 20.62
N ASP A 529 11.28 14.18 21.61
CA ASP A 529 10.52 13.77 22.80
C ASP A 529 9.12 13.26 22.44
N ARG A 530 8.46 13.92 21.48
CA ARG A 530 7.15 13.49 20.99
C ARG A 530 7.21 12.11 20.34
N PHE A 531 8.19 11.87 19.46
CA PHE A 531 8.35 10.58 18.78
C PHE A 531 8.73 9.46 19.75
N GLU A 532 9.57 9.74 20.76
CA GLU A 532 9.90 8.76 21.79
C GLU A 532 8.66 8.37 22.62
N LYS A 533 7.85 9.36 22.99
CA LYS A 533 6.58 9.14 23.71
C LYS A 533 5.57 8.36 22.87
N GLU A 534 5.32 8.78 21.64
CA GLU A 534 4.33 8.16 20.75
C GLU A 534 4.80 6.78 20.25
N GLY A 535 6.11 6.54 20.18
CA GLY A 535 6.68 5.26 19.78
C GLY A 535 6.85 4.23 20.89
N HIS A 536 6.63 4.61 22.15
CA HIS A 536 6.75 3.73 23.31
C HIS A 536 5.71 2.58 23.27
N PRO A 537 6.06 1.33 23.69
CA PRO A 537 5.14 0.19 23.64
C PRO A 537 3.81 0.44 24.36
N TYR A 538 3.83 1.17 25.47
CA TYR A 538 2.60 1.50 26.21
C TYR A 538 1.68 2.43 25.43
N PHE A 539 2.24 3.36 24.64
CA PHE A 539 1.42 4.26 23.81
C PHE A 539 0.73 3.48 22.68
N ALA A 540 1.48 2.57 22.04
CA ALA A 540 1.01 1.70 20.98
C ALA A 540 -0.06 0.70 21.47
N SER A 541 0.24 -0.02 22.55
CA SER A 541 -0.64 -1.05 23.11
C SER A 541 -1.90 -0.46 23.73
N ALA A 542 -1.82 0.76 24.29
CA ALA A 542 -2.99 1.51 24.74
C ALA A 542 -3.99 1.84 23.62
N ARG A 543 -3.52 1.83 22.36
CA ARG A 543 -4.29 2.12 21.14
C ARG A 543 -4.52 0.89 20.28
N LEU A 544 -4.15 -0.31 20.75
CA LEU A 544 -4.29 -1.57 20.03
C LEU A 544 -3.61 -1.56 18.65
N TRP A 545 -2.37 -1.05 18.59
CA TRP A 545 -1.49 -1.29 17.44
C TRP A 545 -0.88 -2.69 17.48
N ASP A 546 -0.80 -3.26 18.69
CA ASP A 546 -0.46 -4.63 19.03
C ASP A 546 -1.57 -5.25 19.91
N ASP A 547 -1.51 -6.58 20.05
CA ASP A 547 -2.36 -7.42 20.88
C ASP A 547 -1.78 -7.59 22.30
N GLY A 548 -0.70 -6.89 22.65
CA GLY A 548 -0.11 -6.89 23.98
C GLY A 548 1.40 -6.69 23.98
N VAL A 549 1.89 -6.09 25.08
CA VAL A 549 3.32 -6.06 25.41
C VAL A 549 3.63 -7.28 26.26
N ILE A 550 4.61 -8.08 25.84
CA ILE A 550 4.98 -9.34 26.49
C ILE A 550 6.39 -9.30 27.06
N ASP A 551 6.64 -10.11 28.08
CA ASP A 551 7.99 -10.39 28.55
C ASP A 551 8.78 -11.13 27.45
N PRO A 552 10.00 -10.67 27.09
CA PRO A 552 10.84 -11.37 26.11
C PRO A 552 11.04 -12.87 26.38
N ALA A 553 11.13 -13.29 27.65
CA ALA A 553 11.29 -14.71 28.01
C ALA A 553 10.02 -15.54 27.74
N ASP A 554 8.83 -14.92 27.72
CA ASP A 554 7.56 -15.59 27.44
C ASP A 554 7.28 -15.78 25.94
N THR A 555 8.14 -15.23 25.07
CA THR A 555 7.99 -15.26 23.60
C THR A 555 7.65 -16.64 23.06
N ARG A 556 8.39 -17.67 23.47
CA ARG A 556 8.16 -19.04 22.99
C ARG A 556 6.75 -19.53 23.36
N ALA A 557 6.31 -19.30 24.60
CA ALA A 557 4.99 -19.72 25.06
C ALA A 557 3.88 -18.96 24.33
N VAL A 558 4.00 -17.64 24.20
CA VAL A 558 3.02 -16.78 23.50
C VAL A 558 2.88 -17.20 22.04
N LEU A 559 4.00 -17.34 21.31
CA LEU A 559 3.97 -17.77 19.91
C LEU A 559 3.39 -19.18 19.76
N GLY A 560 3.68 -20.09 20.71
CA GLY A 560 3.11 -21.44 20.72
C GLY A 560 1.60 -21.46 20.90
N LEU A 561 1.07 -20.65 21.83
CA LEU A 561 -0.37 -20.52 22.05
C LEU A 561 -1.07 -19.87 20.86
N SER A 562 -0.49 -18.80 20.30
CA SER A 562 -0.99 -18.15 19.09
C SER A 562 -1.00 -19.08 17.88
N LEU A 563 0.05 -19.88 17.70
CA LEU A 563 0.12 -20.87 16.64
C LEU A 563 -0.94 -21.97 16.85
N SER A 564 -1.13 -22.44 18.07
CA SER A 564 -2.17 -23.44 18.39
C SER A 564 -3.57 -22.94 18.05
N ALA A 565 -3.86 -21.70 18.43
CA ALA A 565 -5.11 -21.02 18.14
C ALA A 565 -5.32 -20.89 16.63
N ALA A 566 -4.33 -20.40 15.89
CA ALA A 566 -4.45 -20.16 14.45
C ALA A 566 -4.70 -21.43 13.63
N LEU A 567 -4.20 -22.58 14.10
CA LEU A 567 -4.40 -23.88 13.46
C LEU A 567 -5.80 -24.50 13.72
N ASN A 568 -6.73 -23.79 14.37
CA ASN A 568 -8.15 -24.16 14.37
C ASN A 568 -8.83 -23.81 13.03
N ALA A 569 -8.33 -22.77 12.34
CA ALA A 569 -8.78 -22.45 11.00
C ALA A 569 -8.04 -23.29 9.94
N PRO A 570 -8.73 -23.72 8.87
CA PRO A 570 -8.05 -24.32 7.72
C PRO A 570 -7.12 -23.30 7.07
N VAL A 571 -5.99 -23.78 6.54
CA VAL A 571 -5.08 -22.94 5.75
C VAL A 571 -5.68 -22.77 4.35
N GLU A 572 -6.00 -21.54 3.99
CA GLU A 572 -6.52 -21.23 2.65
C GLU A 572 -5.40 -21.19 1.61
N SER A 573 -5.73 -21.55 0.36
CA SER A 573 -4.79 -21.42 -0.75
C SER A 573 -4.38 -19.97 -0.95
N THR A 574 -3.09 -19.71 -1.12
CA THR A 574 -2.57 -18.36 -1.41
C THR A 574 -2.55 -18.10 -2.92
N ASN A 575 -3.23 -17.03 -3.35
CA ASN A 575 -3.12 -16.51 -4.71
C ASN A 575 -2.39 -15.17 -4.68
N PHE A 576 -1.12 -15.16 -5.11
CA PHE A 576 -0.33 -13.94 -5.12
C PHE A 576 -0.79 -12.98 -6.21
N ALA A 577 -0.97 -11.71 -5.85
CA ALA A 577 -1.21 -10.63 -6.81
C ALA A 577 0.03 -10.41 -7.68
N VAL A 578 -0.15 -9.83 -8.86
CA VAL A 578 0.93 -9.66 -9.85
C VAL A 578 1.96 -8.67 -9.33
N THR A 579 3.19 -9.13 -9.10
CA THR A 579 4.33 -8.27 -8.68
C THR A 579 5.39 -8.23 -9.77
N HIS A 580 5.15 -7.44 -10.82
CA HIS A 580 6.16 -7.11 -11.85
C HIS A 580 6.97 -8.28 -12.45
N SER A 581 6.38 -9.48 -12.51
CA SER A 581 6.78 -10.51 -13.46
C SER A 581 5.97 -10.29 -14.73
N SER A 582 6.67 -10.26 -15.87
CA SER A 582 6.03 -10.30 -17.18
C SER A 582 5.07 -11.49 -17.21
N PHE A 583 3.91 -11.30 -17.86
CA PHE A 583 2.96 -12.37 -18.19
C PHE A 583 3.65 -13.62 -18.78
N ALA A 584 4.83 -13.46 -19.38
CA ALA A 584 5.63 -14.52 -19.98
C ALA A 584 6.39 -15.46 -19.02
N GLU A 585 6.57 -15.11 -17.73
CA GLU A 585 7.38 -15.91 -16.79
C GLU A 585 6.56 -16.74 -15.79
N ARG A 586 5.24 -16.78 -16.02
CA ARG A 586 4.29 -17.53 -15.19
C ARG A 586 4.26 -19.01 -15.57
N SER A 587 4.41 -19.89 -14.58
CA SER A 587 4.30 -21.35 -14.80
C SER A 587 2.88 -21.77 -15.20
N ASP A 588 1.86 -21.08 -14.69
CA ASP A 588 0.45 -21.21 -15.11
C ASP A 588 0.23 -20.75 -16.56
N VAL A 589 1.04 -19.80 -17.05
CA VAL A 589 1.04 -19.35 -18.45
C VAL A 589 1.85 -20.29 -19.35
N ALA A 590 2.86 -20.99 -18.83
CA ALA A 590 3.56 -22.06 -19.55
C ALA A 590 2.63 -23.27 -19.79
N GLU A 591 1.87 -23.69 -18.77
CA GLU A 591 0.84 -24.72 -18.95
C GLU A 591 -0.31 -24.24 -19.84
N ALA A 592 -0.79 -23.01 -19.67
CA ALA A 592 -1.84 -22.44 -20.51
C ALA A 592 -1.36 -22.23 -21.97
N SER A 593 -0.10 -21.85 -22.21
CA SER A 593 0.47 -21.75 -23.56
C SER A 593 0.63 -23.11 -24.23
N SER A 594 0.90 -24.17 -23.45
CA SER A 594 0.93 -25.54 -23.98
C SER A 594 -0.45 -26.06 -24.37
N ARG A 595 -1.51 -25.57 -23.71
CA ARG A 595 -2.92 -25.95 -23.95
C ARG A 595 -3.66 -25.03 -24.91
N ALA A 596 -3.18 -23.79 -25.08
CA ALA A 596 -3.81 -22.75 -25.91
C ALA A 596 -3.12 -22.59 -27.28
N GLN A 597 -2.73 -23.70 -27.91
CA GLN A 597 -2.69 -23.73 -29.37
C GLN A 597 -4.08 -24.09 -29.90
N PRO A 598 -4.76 -23.21 -30.66
CA PRO A 598 -5.72 -23.67 -31.63
C PRO A 598 -4.96 -24.52 -32.66
N SER A 599 -5.30 -25.81 -32.69
CA SER A 599 -5.00 -26.84 -33.70
C SER A 599 -3.70 -26.69 -34.51
N LEU A 600 -2.79 -27.65 -34.29
CA LEU A 600 -1.75 -28.13 -35.23
C LEU A 600 -2.32 -28.66 -36.58
N HIS A 601 -3.50 -28.21 -37.02
CA HIS A 601 -4.16 -28.63 -38.26
C HIS A 601 -4.35 -27.52 -39.28
N ASP A 602 -3.72 -26.36 -39.12
CA ASP A 602 -3.63 -25.38 -40.19
C ASP A 602 -2.16 -25.08 -40.53
N ASP A 603 -1.62 -25.85 -41.48
CA ASP A 603 -0.26 -25.74 -42.02
C ASP A 603 0.06 -24.37 -42.69
N ARG A 604 -0.83 -23.37 -42.55
CA ARG A 604 -0.69 -22.04 -43.16
C ARG A 604 0.11 -21.05 -42.32
N ILE A 605 0.34 -21.32 -41.03
CA ILE A 605 0.87 -20.31 -40.08
C ILE A 605 2.01 -20.90 -39.23
N ALA A 606 3.03 -21.48 -39.88
CA ALA A 606 4.20 -22.03 -39.20
C ALA A 606 5.51 -21.63 -39.92
N ALA A 607 5.85 -20.34 -39.92
CA ALA A 607 7.22 -19.86 -40.15
C ALA A 607 7.33 -18.40 -39.70
N GLY A 608 8.44 -18.00 -39.07
CA GLY A 608 8.74 -16.63 -38.60
C GLY A 608 8.79 -15.53 -39.67
N GLY A 609 8.21 -15.74 -40.86
CA GLY A 609 8.02 -14.77 -41.93
C GLY A 609 6.67 -14.04 -41.91
N VAL A 610 5.64 -14.57 -41.24
CA VAL A 610 4.26 -14.02 -41.30
C VAL A 610 4.20 -12.59 -40.75
N ASN A 611 4.78 -12.31 -39.58
CA ASN A 611 4.73 -10.95 -39.00
C ASN A 611 5.47 -9.90 -39.83
N ARG A 612 6.59 -10.27 -40.48
CA ARG A 612 7.31 -9.36 -41.39
C ARG A 612 6.51 -9.08 -42.65
N LEU A 613 5.88 -10.11 -43.22
CA LEU A 613 5.00 -9.97 -44.39
C LEU A 613 3.78 -9.11 -44.06
N LEU A 614 3.16 -9.30 -42.89
CA LEU A 614 2.06 -8.48 -42.41
C LEU A 614 2.51 -7.02 -42.18
N ALA A 615 3.70 -6.81 -41.61
CA ALA A 615 4.24 -5.46 -41.44
C ALA A 615 4.51 -4.76 -42.78
N GLN A 616 5.06 -5.47 -43.78
CA GLN A 616 5.23 -4.95 -45.14
C GLN A 616 3.89 -4.61 -45.79
N LYS A 617 2.91 -5.51 -45.68
CA LYS A 617 1.55 -5.30 -46.19
C LYS A 617 0.92 -4.07 -45.55
N GLY A 618 0.92 -4.00 -44.22
CA GLY A 618 0.38 -2.88 -43.45
C GLY A 618 1.05 -1.55 -43.76
N ALA A 619 2.37 -1.53 -43.92
CA ALA A 619 3.10 -0.34 -44.33
C ALA A 619 2.60 0.19 -45.69
N SER A 620 2.38 -0.70 -46.67
CA SER A 620 1.82 -0.34 -47.97
C SER A 620 0.37 0.17 -47.87
N ILE A 621 -0.43 -0.40 -46.96
CA ILE A 621 -1.81 0.08 -46.71
C ILE A 621 -1.79 1.52 -46.20
N ILE A 622 -1.01 1.76 -45.14
CA ILE A 622 -0.88 3.08 -44.51
C ILE A 622 -0.41 4.10 -45.55
N ALA A 623 0.67 3.81 -46.29
CA ALA A 623 1.22 4.71 -47.30
C ALA A 623 0.21 5.07 -48.39
N ASN A 624 -0.38 4.06 -49.03
CA ASN A 624 -1.25 4.27 -50.20
C ASN A 624 -2.55 4.98 -49.82
N TYR A 625 -3.13 4.61 -48.67
CA TYR A 625 -4.37 5.23 -48.19
C TYR A 625 -4.13 6.67 -47.76
N THR A 626 -3.06 6.95 -47.01
CA THR A 626 -2.70 8.32 -46.62
C THR A 626 -2.45 9.22 -47.83
N LYS A 627 -1.70 8.76 -48.83
CA LYS A 627 -1.48 9.53 -50.08
C LYS A 627 -2.79 9.82 -50.82
N ALA A 628 -3.64 8.80 -51.02
CA ALA A 628 -4.92 8.98 -51.71
C ALA A 628 -5.86 9.93 -50.94
N TYR A 629 -5.86 9.84 -49.61
CA TYR A 629 -6.63 10.73 -48.75
C TYR A 629 -6.14 12.18 -48.82
N LEU A 630 -4.83 12.41 -48.76
CA LEU A 630 -4.24 13.75 -48.89
C LEU A 630 -4.54 14.35 -50.27
N ARG A 631 -4.42 13.58 -51.35
CA ARG A 631 -4.71 14.06 -52.73
C ARG A 631 -6.18 14.42 -52.93
N LEU A 632 -7.11 13.70 -52.29
CA LEU A 632 -8.53 14.05 -52.30
C LEU A 632 -8.79 15.40 -51.62
N HIS A 633 -8.20 15.62 -50.45
CA HIS A 633 -8.45 16.82 -49.64
C HIS A 633 -7.61 18.03 -50.02
N LEU A 634 -6.44 17.81 -50.61
CA LEU A 634 -5.47 18.83 -50.99
C LEU A 634 -5.05 18.66 -52.47
N PRO A 635 -5.97 18.84 -53.44
CA PRO A 635 -5.69 18.60 -54.85
C PRO A 635 -4.70 19.60 -55.47
N LYS A 636 -4.44 20.73 -54.80
CA LYS A 636 -3.51 21.78 -55.23
C LYS A 636 -2.14 21.70 -54.56
N PHE A 637 -2.01 20.90 -53.49
CA PHE A 637 -0.76 20.77 -52.75
C PHE A 637 0.22 19.93 -53.55
N PRO A 638 1.51 20.32 -53.67
CA PRO A 638 2.47 19.59 -54.46
C PRO A 638 2.64 18.14 -54.00
N GLU A 639 2.95 17.25 -54.94
CA GLU A 639 3.15 15.83 -54.62
C GLU A 639 4.32 15.61 -53.66
N GLU A 640 5.37 16.42 -53.73
CA GLU A 640 6.49 16.39 -52.78
C GLU A 640 6.00 16.63 -51.34
N GLY A 641 5.02 17.52 -51.16
CA GLY A 641 4.41 17.77 -49.85
C GLY A 641 3.55 16.59 -49.38
N VAL A 642 2.79 15.95 -50.29
CA VAL A 642 2.02 14.74 -49.98
C VAL A 642 2.93 13.59 -49.55
N GLU A 643 4.07 13.43 -50.23
CA GLU A 643 5.11 12.46 -49.88
C GLU A 643 5.69 12.74 -48.50
N THR A 644 6.10 13.98 -48.22
CA THR A 644 6.71 14.38 -46.95
C THR A 644 5.78 14.18 -45.75
N ILE A 645 4.51 14.60 -45.85
CA ILE A 645 3.52 14.36 -44.79
C ILE A 645 3.29 12.87 -44.56
N THR A 646 3.24 12.08 -45.63
CA THR A 646 3.06 10.63 -45.51
C THR A 646 4.24 9.98 -44.79
N GLU A 647 5.47 10.40 -45.10
CA GLU A 647 6.68 9.92 -44.45
C GLU A 647 6.70 10.24 -42.95
N GLU A 648 6.32 11.47 -42.57
CA GLU A 648 6.25 11.89 -41.17
C GLU A 648 5.23 11.08 -40.37
N LEU A 649 4.03 10.85 -40.95
CA LEU A 649 3.01 10.00 -40.35
C LEU A 649 3.42 8.52 -40.26
N MET A 650 4.34 8.09 -41.13
CA MET A 650 4.88 6.73 -41.14
C MET A 650 6.21 6.59 -40.38
N SER A 651 6.68 7.68 -39.76
CA SER A 651 7.92 7.68 -38.99
C SER A 651 7.85 6.67 -37.86
N GLU A 652 9.01 6.13 -37.47
CA GLU A 652 9.10 5.17 -36.37
C GLU A 652 8.55 5.77 -35.07
N ALA A 653 8.84 7.05 -34.81
CA ALA A 653 8.37 7.77 -33.65
C ALA A 653 6.84 7.90 -33.64
N MET A 654 6.23 8.32 -34.76
CA MET A 654 4.78 8.50 -34.86
C MET A 654 4.04 7.17 -34.69
N LEU A 655 4.44 6.13 -35.42
CA LEU A 655 3.77 4.84 -35.36
C LEU A 655 3.97 4.14 -34.02
N ALA A 656 5.14 4.27 -33.38
CA ALA A 656 5.36 3.76 -32.02
C ALA A 656 4.50 4.50 -30.98
N HIS A 657 4.32 5.82 -31.16
CA HIS A 657 3.45 6.63 -30.30
C HIS A 657 1.99 6.17 -30.40
N ILE A 658 1.46 6.02 -31.62
CA ILE A 658 0.10 5.49 -31.85
C ILE A 658 -0.03 4.07 -31.28
N ALA A 659 0.95 3.19 -31.54
CA ALA A 659 0.97 1.83 -31.03
C ALA A 659 0.87 1.78 -29.50
N SER A 660 1.61 2.65 -28.81
CA SER A 660 1.60 2.72 -27.34
C SER A 660 0.23 3.15 -26.81
N HIS A 661 -0.42 4.12 -27.45
CA HIS A 661 -1.77 4.59 -27.05
C HIS A 661 -2.85 3.53 -27.26
N LEU A 662 -2.67 2.66 -28.25
CA LEU A 662 -3.55 1.52 -28.50
C LEU A 662 -3.30 0.32 -27.55
N GLY A 663 -2.37 0.44 -26.61
CA GLY A 663 -2.00 -0.66 -25.72
C GLY A 663 -1.21 -1.77 -26.42
N LEU A 664 -0.63 -1.52 -27.60
CA LEU A 664 0.17 -2.54 -28.30
C LEU A 664 1.40 -2.96 -27.50
N MET A 665 1.91 -2.08 -26.64
CA MET A 665 2.98 -2.37 -25.69
C MET A 665 2.62 -3.48 -24.69
N ASP A 666 1.34 -3.65 -24.38
CA ASP A 666 0.87 -4.63 -23.38
C ASP A 666 0.56 -6.00 -24.00
N ILE A 667 0.43 -6.08 -25.33
CA ILE A 667 0.10 -7.31 -26.06
C ILE A 667 1.24 -7.84 -26.93
N VAL A 668 2.26 -7.02 -27.23
CA VAL A 668 3.40 -7.43 -28.06
C VAL A 668 4.27 -8.45 -27.30
N ARG A 669 4.53 -9.60 -27.93
CA ARG A 669 5.37 -10.66 -27.37
C ARG A 669 6.77 -10.55 -27.95
N THR A 670 7.64 -9.79 -27.28
CA THR A 670 9.03 -9.55 -27.71
C THR A 670 10.03 -9.82 -26.57
N LYS A 671 11.28 -10.12 -26.94
CA LYS A 671 12.41 -10.29 -26.02
C LYS A 671 12.99 -8.95 -25.55
N GLU A 672 12.66 -7.86 -26.22
CA GLU A 672 13.14 -6.51 -25.92
C GLU A 672 12.36 -5.90 -24.73
N PHE A 673 13.08 -5.41 -23.71
CA PHE A 673 12.48 -4.64 -22.62
C PHE A 673 13.39 -3.48 -22.17
N PRO A 674 12.91 -2.22 -22.15
CA PRO A 674 11.61 -1.79 -22.68
C PRO A 674 11.50 -2.05 -24.19
N VAL A 675 10.27 -2.21 -24.70
CA VAL A 675 10.06 -2.45 -26.14
C VAL A 675 10.57 -1.25 -26.92
N SER A 676 11.40 -1.49 -27.94
CA SER A 676 11.93 -0.41 -28.78
C SER A 676 10.83 0.24 -29.63
N SER A 677 11.00 1.53 -29.96
CA SER A 677 10.12 2.25 -30.89
C SER A 677 10.00 1.51 -32.23
N SER A 678 11.12 0.95 -32.72
CA SER A 678 11.15 0.15 -33.94
C SER A 678 10.25 -1.08 -33.88
N THR A 679 10.32 -1.82 -32.77
CA THR A 679 9.46 -2.99 -32.54
C THR A 679 7.99 -2.60 -32.44
N LEU A 680 7.65 -1.50 -31.77
CA LEU A 680 6.26 -1.01 -31.69
C LEU A 680 5.72 -0.54 -33.04
N ALA A 681 6.50 0.24 -33.80
CA ALA A 681 6.13 0.70 -35.12
C ALA A 681 5.93 -0.47 -36.10
N SER A 682 6.82 -1.46 -36.06
CA SER A 682 6.70 -2.69 -36.85
C SER A 682 5.47 -3.51 -36.46
N THR A 683 5.16 -3.59 -35.16
CA THR A 683 3.98 -4.28 -34.63
C THR A 683 2.70 -3.60 -35.09
N PHE A 684 2.62 -2.27 -35.04
CA PHE A 684 1.48 -1.52 -35.55
C PHE A 684 1.24 -1.78 -37.04
N LYS A 685 2.30 -1.74 -37.86
CA LYS A 685 2.24 -2.11 -39.28
C LYS A 685 1.71 -3.54 -39.45
N ALA A 686 2.18 -4.50 -38.66
CA ALA A 686 1.71 -5.87 -38.71
C ALA A 686 0.22 -6.00 -38.36
N VAL A 687 -0.27 -5.24 -37.37
CA VAL A 687 -1.71 -5.20 -37.01
C VAL A 687 -2.55 -4.70 -38.18
N VAL A 688 -2.14 -3.62 -38.86
CA VAL A 688 -2.85 -3.13 -40.05
C VAL A 688 -2.88 -4.18 -41.17
N GLY A 689 -1.76 -4.86 -41.41
CA GLY A 689 -1.69 -5.96 -42.37
C GLY A 689 -2.57 -7.16 -42.00
N ALA A 690 -2.68 -7.47 -40.71
CA ALA A 690 -3.53 -8.54 -40.19
C ALA A 690 -5.03 -8.21 -40.34
N ILE A 691 -5.41 -6.96 -40.06
CA ILE A 691 -6.79 -6.47 -40.26
C ILE A 691 -7.20 -6.61 -41.72
N ASP A 692 -6.30 -6.35 -42.68
CA ASP A 692 -6.57 -6.56 -44.10
C ASP A 692 -6.67 -8.05 -44.47
N ALA A 693 -5.82 -8.90 -43.88
CA ALA A 693 -5.83 -10.33 -44.13
C ALA A 693 -7.11 -11.02 -43.63
N GLU A 694 -7.65 -10.61 -42.48
CA GLU A 694 -8.83 -11.24 -41.87
C GLU A 694 -10.13 -10.46 -42.10
N GLY A 695 -10.06 -9.13 -42.06
CA GLY A 695 -11.21 -8.22 -42.10
C GLY A 695 -11.39 -7.45 -43.41
N GLY A 696 -10.49 -7.64 -44.38
CA GLY A 696 -10.53 -7.03 -45.70
C GLY A 696 -10.04 -5.58 -45.77
N ARG A 697 -9.73 -5.16 -47.00
CA ARG A 697 -9.05 -3.89 -47.31
C ARG A 697 -9.70 -2.65 -46.72
N LYS A 698 -11.02 -2.52 -46.87
CA LYS A 698 -11.77 -1.37 -46.35
C LYS A 698 -11.66 -1.22 -44.82
N ARG A 699 -11.58 -2.33 -44.09
CA ARG A 699 -11.47 -2.30 -42.63
C ARG A 699 -10.09 -1.82 -42.18
N ALA A 700 -9.04 -2.24 -42.88
CA ALA A 700 -7.69 -1.76 -42.62
C ALA A 700 -7.56 -0.26 -42.96
N GLU A 701 -8.17 0.19 -44.05
CA GLU A 701 -8.22 1.61 -44.42
C GLU A 701 -8.98 2.46 -43.40
N HIS A 702 -10.12 2.00 -42.89
CA HIS A 702 -10.82 2.65 -41.79
C HIS A 702 -9.98 2.72 -40.51
N PHE A 703 -9.19 1.68 -40.24
CA PHE A 703 -8.27 1.69 -39.09
C PHE A 703 -7.16 2.74 -39.25
N VAL A 704 -6.62 2.91 -40.47
CA VAL A 704 -5.67 4.00 -40.78
C VAL A 704 -6.35 5.37 -40.62
N LEU A 705 -7.60 5.52 -41.08
CA LEU A 705 -8.39 6.75 -40.91
C LEU A 705 -8.66 7.10 -39.45
N ASP A 706 -8.89 6.10 -38.60
CA ASP A 706 -9.26 6.31 -37.20
C ASP A 706 -8.05 6.57 -36.29
N PHE A 707 -6.83 6.15 -36.68
CA PHE A 707 -5.65 6.21 -35.78
C PHE A 707 -4.42 6.93 -36.35
N VAL A 708 -4.20 6.88 -37.67
CA VAL A 708 -3.05 7.54 -38.32
C VAL A 708 -3.44 8.93 -38.83
N LEU A 709 -4.54 9.05 -39.59
CA LEU A 709 -4.95 10.34 -40.15
C LEU A 709 -5.34 11.42 -39.13
N PRO A 710 -5.82 11.12 -37.90
CA PRO A 710 -6.08 12.17 -36.91
C PRO A 710 -4.82 12.90 -36.46
N GLN A 711 -3.63 12.31 -36.62
CA GLN A 711 -2.36 12.97 -36.30
C GLN A 711 -2.10 14.21 -37.19
N LEU A 712 -2.77 14.31 -38.34
CA LEU A 712 -2.75 15.50 -39.19
C LEU A 712 -3.29 16.75 -38.48
N ILE A 713 -4.11 16.61 -37.44
CA ILE A 713 -4.66 17.75 -36.69
C ILE A 713 -3.55 18.48 -35.92
N ASP A 714 -2.60 17.73 -35.37
CA ASP A 714 -1.51 18.27 -34.53
C ASP A 714 -0.21 18.51 -35.32
N LEU A 715 -0.19 18.08 -36.58
CA LEU A 715 0.90 18.28 -37.52
C LEU A 715 0.85 19.70 -38.11
N ASP A 716 1.93 20.46 -37.95
CA ASP A 716 2.08 21.73 -38.66
C ASP A 716 2.76 21.45 -40.00
N VAL A 717 2.00 21.59 -41.09
CA VAL A 717 2.53 21.31 -42.44
C VAL A 717 3.70 22.23 -42.77
N SER A 718 3.75 23.44 -42.21
CA SER A 718 4.84 24.40 -42.37
C SER A 718 6.16 23.90 -41.80
N ASP A 719 6.08 23.09 -40.73
CA ASP A 719 7.26 22.53 -40.06
C ASP A 719 7.79 21.29 -40.80
N VAL A 720 6.89 20.54 -41.43
CA VAL A 720 7.20 19.28 -42.10
C VAL A 720 7.62 19.51 -43.56
N PHE A 721 6.97 20.42 -44.26
CA PHE A 721 7.25 20.78 -45.64
C PHE A 721 7.76 22.23 -45.73
N CYS A 722 8.99 22.43 -45.23
CA CYS A 722 9.64 23.73 -45.16
C CYS A 722 10.61 23.93 -46.33
N LEU A 723 10.23 24.71 -47.33
CA LEU A 723 11.07 25.02 -48.49
C LEU A 723 12.24 25.93 -48.10
N ALA A 724 13.42 25.70 -48.67
CA ALA A 724 14.61 26.53 -48.45
C ALA A 724 14.46 27.95 -49.03
N ASP A 725 13.83 28.09 -50.20
CA ASP A 725 13.52 29.39 -50.82
C ASP A 725 12.04 29.50 -51.22
N PRO A 726 11.13 29.76 -50.27
CA PRO A 726 9.70 29.84 -50.55
C PRO A 726 9.34 31.01 -51.47
N LEU A 727 10.15 32.08 -51.52
CA LEU A 727 9.87 33.26 -52.35
C LEU A 727 10.15 32.98 -53.83
N ALA A 728 11.25 32.29 -54.15
CA ALA A 728 11.54 31.86 -55.52
C ALA A 728 10.49 30.86 -56.04
N VAL A 729 10.10 29.89 -55.20
CA VAL A 729 9.03 28.94 -55.53
C VAL A 729 7.71 29.67 -55.78
N LEU A 730 7.34 30.63 -54.93
CA LEU A 730 6.14 31.44 -55.11
C LEU A 730 6.17 32.24 -56.42
N ALA A 731 7.31 32.82 -56.78
CA ALA A 731 7.45 33.58 -58.02
C ALA A 731 7.22 32.71 -59.26
N ASP A 732 7.78 31.50 -59.29
CA ASP A 732 7.58 30.55 -60.38
C ASP A 732 6.14 30.03 -60.45
N VAL A 733 5.54 29.70 -59.31
CA VAL A 733 4.13 29.25 -59.25
C VAL A 733 3.18 30.36 -59.73
N LEU A 734 3.41 31.62 -59.34
CA LEU A 734 2.63 32.77 -59.83
C LEU A 734 2.82 32.97 -61.33
N SER A 735 4.05 32.91 -61.81
CA SER A 735 4.37 33.03 -63.23
C SER A 735 3.68 31.95 -64.07
N LYS A 736 3.68 30.70 -63.62
CA LYS A 736 2.97 29.59 -64.29
C LYS A 736 1.47 29.81 -64.35
N ASN A 737 0.90 30.39 -63.29
CA ASN A 737 -0.53 30.70 -63.20
C ASN A 737 -0.92 32.02 -63.92
N GLY A 738 0.02 32.67 -64.61
CA GLY A 738 -0.22 33.93 -65.33
C GLY A 738 -0.38 35.15 -64.42
N ALA A 739 0.04 35.06 -63.16
CA ALA A 739 -0.03 36.15 -62.20
C ALA A 739 1.28 36.98 -62.17
N PRO A 740 1.22 38.28 -61.82
CA PRO A 740 2.42 39.10 -61.63
C PRO A 740 3.35 38.55 -60.54
N ALA A 741 4.63 38.92 -60.65
CA ALA A 741 5.66 38.55 -59.69
C ALA A 741 5.30 39.04 -58.27
N PRO A 742 5.66 38.27 -57.21
CA PRO A 742 5.36 38.64 -55.83
C PRO A 742 6.16 39.88 -55.41
N GLU A 743 5.47 40.84 -54.79
CA GLU A 743 6.05 42.09 -54.30
C GLU A 743 6.00 42.11 -52.74
N PRO A 744 7.13 41.89 -52.05
CA PRO A 744 7.18 41.99 -50.60
C PRO A 744 7.11 43.45 -50.12
N ARG A 745 6.26 43.72 -49.15
CA ARG A 745 6.10 45.05 -48.52
C ARG A 745 6.15 44.94 -47.01
N LEU A 746 6.95 45.80 -46.37
CA LEU A 746 6.93 45.94 -44.92
C LEU A 746 5.60 46.57 -44.49
N LEU A 747 4.79 45.83 -43.75
CA LEU A 747 3.50 46.28 -43.22
C LEU A 747 3.69 47.02 -41.89
N ARG A 748 4.55 46.47 -41.02
CA ARG A 748 4.80 47.01 -39.69
C ARG A 748 6.17 46.60 -39.18
N SER A 749 6.79 47.45 -38.36
CA SER A 749 7.94 47.08 -37.54
C SER A 749 7.70 47.48 -36.09
N SER A 750 8.22 46.69 -35.16
CA SER A 750 8.23 46.98 -33.73
C SER A 750 9.57 46.60 -33.15
N GLY A 751 10.08 47.40 -32.21
CA GLY A 751 11.36 47.11 -31.57
C GLY A 751 12.55 47.06 -32.54
N ALA A 752 12.51 47.78 -33.66
CA ALA A 752 13.58 47.73 -34.68
C ALA A 752 14.99 48.04 -34.15
N ASN A 753 15.08 48.73 -33.00
CA ASN A 753 16.33 49.06 -32.30
C ASN A 753 16.50 48.31 -30.97
N THR A 754 15.75 47.22 -30.76
CA THR A 754 15.85 46.38 -29.55
C THR A 754 16.51 45.05 -29.90
N ALA A 755 16.88 44.27 -28.88
CA ALA A 755 17.43 42.93 -29.06
C ALA A 755 16.40 41.90 -29.59
N MET A 756 15.13 42.29 -29.75
CA MET A 756 14.07 41.44 -30.30
C MET A 756 13.22 42.27 -31.29
N PRO A 757 13.78 42.64 -32.45
CA PRO A 757 13.02 43.31 -33.48
C PRO A 757 11.96 42.36 -34.04
N VAL A 758 10.80 42.89 -34.37
CA VAL A 758 9.74 42.14 -35.06
C VAL A 758 9.31 42.93 -36.28
N TYR A 759 9.56 42.36 -37.45
CA TYR A 759 9.12 42.85 -38.75
C TYR A 759 7.91 42.05 -39.19
N MET A 760 6.98 42.73 -39.87
CA MET A 760 5.76 42.15 -40.37
C MET A 760 5.69 42.49 -41.85
N VAL A 761 5.84 41.48 -42.72
CA VAL A 761 5.89 41.64 -44.17
C VAL A 761 4.64 41.03 -44.80
N GLY A 762 4.11 41.67 -45.84
CA GLY A 762 3.06 41.15 -46.69
C GLY A 762 3.55 40.97 -48.12
N ILE A 763 3.18 39.87 -48.77
CA ILE A 763 3.43 39.63 -50.20
C ILE A 763 2.20 40.05 -51.01
N TYR A 764 2.40 40.91 -52.00
CA TYR A 764 1.35 41.35 -52.92
C TYR A 764 1.55 40.78 -54.32
N SER A 765 0.46 40.41 -55.00
CA SER A 765 0.43 40.13 -56.43
C SER A 765 -0.81 40.81 -57.01
N ASP A 766 -0.65 41.59 -58.09
CA ASP A 766 -1.72 42.43 -58.68
C ASP A 766 -2.45 43.32 -57.65
N ARG A 767 -1.69 43.95 -56.74
CA ARG A 767 -2.20 44.79 -55.63
C ARG A 767 -3.06 44.05 -54.59
N VAL A 768 -3.18 42.73 -54.66
CA VAL A 768 -3.86 41.90 -53.67
C VAL A 768 -2.84 41.31 -52.70
N LEU A 769 -3.10 41.41 -51.39
CA LEU A 769 -2.30 40.76 -50.36
C LEU A 769 -2.55 39.24 -50.44
N ILE A 770 -1.54 38.48 -50.83
CA ILE A 770 -1.64 37.02 -51.01
C ILE A 770 -1.03 36.23 -49.85
N GLY A 771 -0.18 36.84 -49.03
CA GLY A 771 0.34 36.24 -47.79
C GLY A 771 0.99 37.27 -46.88
N GLU A 772 1.11 36.96 -45.59
CA GLU A 772 1.77 37.81 -44.58
C GLU A 772 2.51 36.97 -43.53
N GLY A 773 3.67 37.43 -43.07
CA GLY A 773 4.53 36.67 -42.16
C GLY A 773 5.41 37.55 -41.24
N PRO A 774 5.45 37.25 -39.93
CA PRO A 774 6.34 37.96 -39.00
C PRO A 774 7.77 37.44 -39.13
N GLY A 775 8.77 38.19 -38.67
CA GLY A 775 10.14 37.72 -38.59
C GLY A 775 11.04 38.63 -37.76
N GLU A 776 12.12 38.08 -37.23
CA GLU A 776 13.14 38.84 -36.49
C GLU A 776 14.08 39.63 -37.42
N SER A 777 14.05 39.33 -38.71
CA SER A 777 14.64 40.15 -39.76
C SER A 777 13.62 40.35 -40.89
N ILE A 778 13.85 41.36 -41.75
CA ILE A 778 13.01 41.57 -42.93
C ILE A 778 13.07 40.36 -43.87
N ALA A 779 14.23 39.71 -43.99
CA ALA A 779 14.40 38.51 -44.82
C ALA A 779 13.57 37.33 -44.30
N ILE A 780 13.65 37.05 -42.99
CA ILE A 780 12.85 35.98 -42.36
C ILE A 780 11.35 36.29 -42.47
N ALA A 781 10.96 37.55 -42.27
CA ALA A 781 9.57 37.97 -42.43
C ALA A 781 9.08 37.81 -43.88
N GLN A 782 9.93 38.07 -44.87
CA GLN A 782 9.64 37.83 -46.30
C GLN A 782 9.45 36.35 -46.61
N GLU A 783 10.35 35.49 -46.13
CA GLU A 783 10.25 34.03 -46.29
C GLU A 783 8.97 33.48 -45.65
N MET A 784 8.67 33.90 -44.41
CA MET A 784 7.44 33.50 -43.73
C MET A 784 6.19 33.98 -44.46
N ALA A 785 6.21 35.20 -45.02
CA ALA A 785 5.09 35.74 -45.81
C ALA A 785 4.91 35.02 -47.16
N ALA A 786 6.01 34.59 -47.78
CA ALA A 786 5.98 33.80 -49.01
C ALA A 786 5.47 32.36 -48.75
N SER A 787 5.87 31.75 -47.63
CA SER A 787 5.36 30.44 -47.21
C SER A 787 3.85 30.50 -46.91
N ASP A 788 3.37 31.54 -46.22
CA ASP A 788 1.93 31.75 -45.99
C ASP A 788 1.16 31.91 -47.32
N ALA A 789 1.71 32.65 -48.29
CA ALA A 789 1.10 32.78 -49.62
C ALA A 789 1.00 31.42 -50.36
N LEU A 790 2.07 30.63 -50.36
CA LEU A 790 2.08 29.29 -50.95
C LEU A 790 1.06 28.35 -50.28
N GLN A 791 1.01 28.36 -48.94
CA GLN A 791 0.05 27.55 -48.17
C GLN A 791 -1.40 27.91 -48.50
N ARG A 792 -1.72 29.21 -48.61
CA ARG A 792 -3.04 29.67 -49.05
C ARG A 792 -3.37 29.17 -50.45
N MET A 793 -2.43 29.23 -51.39
CA MET A 793 -2.61 28.74 -52.76
C MET A 793 -2.86 27.23 -52.82
N TRP A 794 -2.22 26.47 -51.94
CA TRP A 794 -2.38 25.02 -51.83
C TRP A 794 -3.59 24.57 -51.00
N GLY A 795 -4.33 25.50 -50.40
CA GLY A 795 -5.51 25.20 -49.58
C GLY A 795 -5.20 24.76 -48.14
N LEU A 796 -4.05 25.17 -47.62
CA LEU A 796 -3.55 24.88 -46.26
C LEU A 796 -3.72 26.06 -45.28
N ALA A 797 -4.46 27.10 -45.65
CA ALA A 797 -4.67 28.28 -44.82
C ALA A 797 -5.33 27.93 -43.46
N ALA A 798 -4.92 28.63 -42.39
CA ALA A 798 -5.31 28.33 -41.01
C ALA A 798 -6.83 28.40 -40.71
N ASP A 799 -7.61 29.05 -41.58
CA ASP A 799 -9.07 29.15 -41.52
C ASP A 799 -9.80 27.97 -42.18
N HIS A 800 -9.08 27.08 -42.86
CA HIS A 800 -9.63 25.91 -43.54
C HIS A 800 -9.08 24.61 -42.93
N ARG A 801 -9.95 23.79 -42.33
CA ARG A 801 -9.59 22.41 -41.93
C ARG A 801 -10.27 21.43 -42.90
N PRO A 802 -9.57 20.96 -43.95
CA PRO A 802 -10.22 20.24 -45.04
C PRO A 802 -10.50 18.76 -44.74
N PHE A 803 -9.97 18.20 -43.64
CA PHE A 803 -9.96 16.75 -43.42
C PHE A 803 -11.26 16.24 -42.77
N ALA A 804 -11.91 15.28 -43.43
CA ALA A 804 -13.08 14.60 -42.88
C ALA A 804 -12.66 13.32 -42.15
N LEU A 805 -12.74 13.31 -40.82
CA LEU A 805 -12.39 12.15 -39.99
C LEU A 805 -13.64 11.40 -39.51
N GLY A 806 -13.45 10.24 -38.87
CA GLY A 806 -14.55 9.42 -38.32
C GLY A 806 -15.57 9.01 -39.37
N ASP A 807 -16.86 9.06 -39.04
CA ASP A 807 -17.95 8.62 -39.94
C ASP A 807 -18.10 9.48 -41.21
N ALA A 808 -17.62 10.73 -41.19
CA ALA A 808 -17.56 11.57 -42.38
C ALA A 808 -16.47 11.06 -43.34
N GLY A 809 -15.29 10.74 -42.81
CA GLY A 809 -14.18 10.16 -43.60
C GLY A 809 -14.48 8.77 -44.14
N LYS A 810 -15.15 7.92 -43.38
CA LYS A 810 -15.54 6.56 -43.78
C LYS A 810 -16.51 6.52 -44.98
N ARG A 811 -17.17 7.65 -45.28
CA ARG A 811 -18.08 7.81 -46.43
C ARG A 811 -17.37 8.31 -47.70
N LEU A 812 -16.09 8.68 -47.60
CA LEU A 812 -15.32 9.17 -48.74
C LEU A 812 -14.82 8.00 -49.60
N ASP A 813 -14.89 8.18 -50.92
CA ASP A 813 -14.26 7.27 -51.88
C ASP A 813 -12.92 7.85 -52.35
N VAL A 814 -11.82 7.34 -51.79
CA VAL A 814 -10.46 7.75 -52.16
C VAL A 814 -9.93 6.99 -53.38
N THR A 815 -10.66 5.98 -53.88
CA THR A 815 -10.23 5.10 -54.99
C THR A 815 -9.77 5.88 -56.24
N PRO A 816 -10.43 6.97 -56.68
CA PRO A 816 -10.00 7.75 -57.84
C PRO A 816 -8.63 8.44 -57.71
N PHE A 817 -8.09 8.54 -56.48
CA PHE A 817 -6.84 9.24 -56.17
C PHE A 817 -5.67 8.28 -55.90
N VAL A 818 -5.93 6.97 -55.92
CA VAL A 818 -4.89 5.95 -55.85
C VAL A 818 -4.08 6.00 -57.15
N GLY A 819 -2.76 6.25 -57.02
CA GLY A 819 -1.85 6.31 -58.18
C GLY A 819 -1.94 7.58 -59.04
N LYS A 820 -2.83 8.53 -58.74
CA LYS A 820 -2.93 9.82 -59.42
C LYS A 820 -2.16 10.89 -58.64
N GLU A 821 -0.92 11.15 -59.02
CA GLU A 821 -0.09 12.17 -58.36
C GLU A 821 -0.64 13.58 -58.56
N ASN A 822 -0.42 14.44 -57.55
CA ASN A 822 -0.58 15.87 -57.69
C ASN A 822 0.56 16.44 -58.57
N VAL A 823 0.46 17.71 -58.93
CA VAL A 823 1.51 18.36 -59.72
C VAL A 823 2.79 18.45 -58.87
N ARG A 824 3.94 18.09 -59.46
CA ARG A 824 5.24 18.19 -58.80
C ARG A 824 5.81 19.59 -58.97
N LEU A 825 6.48 20.12 -57.94
CA LEU A 825 7.09 21.45 -58.01
C LEU A 825 8.15 21.54 -59.12
N ARG A 826 8.91 20.47 -59.35
CA ARG A 826 9.91 20.40 -60.43
C ARG A 826 9.32 20.57 -61.85
N ASP A 827 8.01 20.34 -62.01
CA ASP A 827 7.32 20.48 -63.30
C ASP A 827 6.76 21.92 -63.49
N ILE A 828 6.75 22.71 -62.41
CA ILE A 828 6.21 24.08 -62.36
C ILE A 828 7.35 25.11 -62.28
N CYS A 829 8.34 24.84 -61.45
CA CYS A 829 9.46 25.74 -61.16
C CYS A 829 10.58 25.62 -62.21
N ARG A 830 11.41 26.66 -62.29
CA ARG A 830 12.60 26.65 -63.15
C ARG A 830 13.64 25.68 -62.62
N ALA A 831 14.54 25.24 -63.49
CA ALA A 831 15.59 24.28 -63.13
C ALA A 831 16.57 24.83 -62.07
N GLU A 832 16.69 26.16 -61.98
CA GLU A 832 17.59 26.86 -61.06
C GLU A 832 16.95 27.17 -59.69
N THR A 833 15.64 26.93 -59.53
CA THR A 833 14.92 27.22 -58.29
C THR A 833 15.22 26.14 -57.25
N ASP A 834 15.62 26.55 -56.04
CA ASP A 834 15.91 25.62 -54.95
C ASP A 834 14.62 25.04 -54.37
N LEU A 835 14.39 23.75 -54.65
CA LEU A 835 13.25 22.98 -54.16
C LEU A 835 13.60 22.12 -52.94
N SER A 836 14.80 22.27 -52.37
CA SER A 836 15.20 21.53 -51.19
C SER A 836 14.35 21.91 -49.97
N LEU A 837 14.15 20.93 -49.09
CA LEU A 837 13.54 21.15 -47.80
C LEU A 837 14.63 21.46 -46.78
N LEU A 838 14.39 22.43 -45.91
CA LEU A 838 15.25 22.70 -44.76
C LEU A 838 15.22 21.49 -43.83
N GLY A 839 16.33 20.75 -43.73
CA GLY A 839 16.44 19.60 -42.84
C GLY A 839 16.49 20.00 -41.36
N GLU A 840 16.24 19.04 -40.45
CA GLU A 840 16.35 19.25 -38.99
C GLU A 840 17.74 19.77 -38.52
N ALA A 841 18.75 19.78 -39.40
CA ALA A 841 20.16 20.03 -39.07
C ALA A 841 20.60 21.52 -39.06
N GLU A 842 19.76 22.48 -39.44
CA GLU A 842 20.12 23.92 -39.39
C GLU A 842 19.12 24.78 -38.60
N GLN A 843 18.40 24.19 -37.64
CA GLN A 843 17.94 25.00 -36.51
C GLN A 843 19.12 25.12 -35.54
N GLU A 844 19.86 26.22 -35.61
CA GLU A 844 20.81 26.58 -34.57
C GLU A 844 20.12 26.38 -33.21
N VAL A 845 20.61 25.39 -32.45
CA VAL A 845 20.17 25.18 -31.09
C VAL A 845 20.71 26.38 -30.33
N ILE A 846 19.90 27.43 -30.25
CA ILE A 846 20.21 28.61 -29.45
C ILE A 846 20.46 28.11 -28.03
N ASN A 847 21.73 28.06 -27.65
CA ASN A 847 22.14 27.66 -26.32
C ASN A 847 21.68 28.78 -25.37
N PRO A 848 20.73 28.51 -24.45
CA PRO A 848 20.21 29.54 -23.55
C PRO A 848 21.30 30.18 -22.70
N ILE A 849 22.41 29.47 -22.50
CA ILE A 849 23.58 29.97 -21.78
C ILE A 849 24.31 31.00 -22.63
N ASP A 850 24.51 30.75 -23.92
CA ASP A 850 25.26 31.67 -24.79
C ASP A 850 24.49 32.97 -25.01
N VAL A 851 23.15 32.90 -25.14
CA VAL A 851 22.29 34.10 -25.17
C VAL A 851 22.30 34.86 -23.84
N ALA A 852 22.29 34.16 -22.72
CA ALA A 852 22.35 34.81 -21.40
C ALA A 852 23.72 35.46 -21.15
N VAL A 853 24.80 34.85 -21.64
CA VAL A 853 26.17 35.36 -21.57
C VAL A 853 26.32 36.58 -22.46
N ASP A 854 25.83 36.53 -23.70
CA ASP A 854 25.89 37.66 -24.63
C ASP A 854 25.07 38.86 -24.15
N TYR A 855 23.86 38.62 -23.61
CA TYR A 855 23.04 39.65 -22.96
C TYR A 855 23.76 40.30 -21.78
N LYS A 856 24.38 39.50 -20.91
CA LYS A 856 25.12 39.99 -19.75
C LYS A 856 26.34 40.85 -20.13
N HIS A 857 27.05 40.47 -21.19
CA HIS A 857 28.29 41.14 -21.57
C HIS A 857 28.08 42.37 -22.45
N HIS A 858 27.12 42.35 -23.37
CA HIS A 858 26.97 43.40 -24.37
C HIS A 858 25.74 44.30 -24.16
N HIS A 859 24.69 43.82 -23.49
CA HIS A 859 23.41 44.53 -23.41
C HIS A 859 23.04 45.00 -21.99
N GLU A 860 23.36 44.25 -20.93
CA GLU A 860 23.16 44.67 -19.53
C GLU A 860 23.82 46.01 -19.18
N PRO A 861 25.04 46.35 -19.69
CA PRO A 861 25.66 47.66 -19.43
C PRO A 861 24.88 48.85 -20.03
N LEU A 862 24.09 48.61 -21.08
CA LEU A 862 23.35 49.65 -21.81
C LEU A 862 21.94 49.87 -21.26
N PHE A 863 21.31 48.84 -20.69
CA PHE A 863 19.88 48.86 -20.35
C PHE A 863 19.55 48.57 -18.87
N GLY A 864 20.53 48.13 -18.06
CA GLY A 864 20.34 47.81 -16.65
C GLY A 864 19.56 46.51 -16.36
N LEU A 865 19.45 46.13 -15.08
CA LEU A 865 18.85 44.87 -14.63
C LEU A 865 17.32 44.84 -14.84
N PRO A 866 16.75 43.82 -15.51
CA PRO A 866 15.31 43.74 -15.73
C PRO A 866 14.55 43.35 -14.45
N GLN A 867 13.43 44.02 -14.16
CA GLN A 867 12.55 43.66 -13.04
C GLN A 867 11.96 42.26 -13.22
N ARG A 868 12.25 41.37 -12.27
CA ARG A 868 11.81 39.97 -12.25
C ARG A 868 10.27 39.85 -12.16
N ARG A 869 9.60 39.58 -13.29
CA ARG A 869 8.36 38.78 -13.31
C ARG A 869 8.65 37.45 -14.00
N ARG A 870 8.39 36.37 -13.27
CA ARG A 870 8.60 34.97 -13.69
C ARG A 870 7.92 34.68 -15.03
N LEU A 871 8.70 34.54 -16.10
CA LEU A 871 8.31 33.77 -17.28
C LEU A 871 8.67 32.30 -17.02
N ARG A 872 7.64 31.46 -16.82
CA ARG A 872 7.80 30.00 -16.85
C ARG A 872 8.00 29.60 -18.31
N HIS A 873 9.25 29.35 -18.72
CA HIS A 873 9.53 28.69 -19.99
C HIS A 873 9.18 27.20 -19.87
N LYS A 874 8.13 26.76 -20.58
CA LYS A 874 8.01 25.37 -21.05
C LYS A 874 8.62 25.34 -22.44
N PHE A 875 9.84 24.84 -22.56
CA PHE A 875 10.40 24.47 -23.86
C PHE A 875 9.68 23.19 -24.34
N SER A 876 8.74 23.31 -25.28
CA SER A 876 8.34 22.17 -26.11
C SER A 876 9.24 22.16 -27.35
N ARG A 877 9.79 20.99 -27.68
CA ARG A 877 10.56 20.73 -28.90
C ARG A 877 9.65 20.88 -30.12
N GLY A 878 9.56 22.07 -30.68
CA GLY A 878 8.83 22.39 -31.91
C GLY A 878 9.38 23.68 -32.51
N SER A 879 9.09 23.90 -33.80
CA SER A 879 9.64 24.97 -34.63
C SER A 879 9.46 26.38 -34.04
N LEU A 880 10.14 27.36 -34.66
CA LEU A 880 9.92 28.79 -34.42
C LEU A 880 8.43 29.19 -34.42
N TYR A 881 7.56 28.48 -35.14
CA TYR A 881 6.11 28.72 -35.19
C TYR A 881 5.39 28.39 -33.86
N LYS A 882 5.90 27.42 -33.09
CA LYS A 882 5.36 27.02 -31.77
C LYS A 882 6.03 27.70 -30.58
N ARG A 883 7.06 28.54 -30.79
CA ARG A 883 7.65 29.39 -29.74
C ARG A 883 6.73 30.58 -29.41
N SER A 884 5.61 30.31 -28.74
CA SER A 884 4.96 31.21 -27.78
C SER A 884 4.85 32.72 -28.14
N PHE A 885 4.23 33.07 -29.26
CA PHE A 885 3.54 34.37 -29.43
C PHE A 885 2.06 34.31 -28.95
N ARG A 886 1.71 33.33 -28.10
CA ARG A 886 0.37 33.16 -27.50
C ARG A 886 -0.04 34.22 -26.46
N TYR A 887 0.69 35.34 -26.34
CA TYR A 887 0.40 36.43 -25.40
C TYR A 887 0.11 37.79 -26.04
N LEU A 888 -0.39 37.84 -27.28
CA LEU A 888 -1.00 39.06 -27.82
C LEU A 888 -2.50 38.84 -28.02
N VAL A 889 -3.23 39.08 -26.93
CA VAL A 889 -4.66 39.45 -26.98
C VAL A 889 -4.79 40.63 -27.95
N LYS A 890 -5.77 40.61 -28.87
CA LYS A 890 -6.16 41.77 -29.69
C LYS A 890 -6.12 43.03 -28.81
N PRO A 891 -5.38 44.10 -29.16
CA PRO A 891 -5.45 45.32 -28.38
C PRO A 891 -6.89 45.83 -28.42
N ARG A 892 -7.53 45.91 -27.24
CA ARG A 892 -8.78 46.65 -27.09
C ARG A 892 -8.46 48.11 -27.37
N VAL A 893 -9.13 48.68 -28.37
CA VAL A 893 -9.10 50.11 -28.63
C VAL A 893 -9.77 50.79 -27.42
N HIS A 894 -8.98 51.49 -26.62
CA HIS A 894 -9.49 52.45 -25.66
C HIS A 894 -9.28 53.84 -26.26
N HIS A 895 -10.39 54.49 -26.62
CA HIS A 895 -10.39 55.94 -26.76
C HIS A 895 -10.36 56.54 -25.35
N ILE A 896 -9.35 57.36 -25.07
CA ILE A 896 -9.37 58.30 -23.96
C ILE A 896 -9.00 59.66 -24.57
N ALA A 897 -9.80 60.67 -24.21
CA ALA A 897 -9.75 62.05 -24.68
C ALA A 897 -8.43 62.76 -24.35
#